data_AF-A0A7G6WVU8-F1
#
_entry.id   AF-A0A7G6WVU8-F1
#
_cell.length_a   1.000
_cell.length_b   1.000
_cell.length_c   1.000
_cell.angle_alpha   90.00
_cell.angle_beta   90.00
_cell.angle_gamma   90.00
#
_symmetry.space_group_name_H-M   'P 1'
#
loop_
_entity.id
_entity.type
_entity.pdbx_description
1 polymer ?
#
loop_
_entity_poly.entity_id
_entity_poly.type
_entity_poly.pdbx_seq_one_letter_code
_entity_poly.pdbx_strand_id
1 'polypeptide(L)'
;MPATAQSTRAPRLARITTESCAFTFYDIESLSNVFSIAAYTRLPAARDVLEVFFLVDDSVLAAGIDQRALIGAIRAGNPGLSQTDVWLHDLHTVAGNLRLAHLVGLSDAEQVCDPEQDSSYPDDLRPVCDTDPGFDPAHHPFLAGYNSMNYDTTMLALYLSEVYSDVVDHRTRLAYAQQQHRNAGTAQRAAETEQLLLDVLAQRPVFRPITAATLRVHNDELFDAKNIEYMPGYLGWDTPQGRIRRAMLQSGRHLDVARLNEQQWKVSLKRLLGMLGYQIKESDKLSHDSVITTLEELYELLAYNVADCLGLARLFEHPTYSGAFDLKAGLLAEYSETVFGRTGKVRRDRLTVDSSSAKFVGRILAPYEALNDVEKVSFLYPAAEVAHERGIAQVNVLDECLRYFEHNVVPDRAVNPAQANAYRQFLQVVAYYRSIEGQNFNDSEEYSELYGLPARWLKEIQKSPNNLPYFHADGTPSSCFATFSTGGIHGAEADLAAFDRDCADHQRLEMMLGLARHLYPDAKDYVAEAKRQHNTLPLAEGSAVDKRLVLIGSDPHKVRYRKPKKDDPVQAEQVTRAQAQFPDPAALLTTQRCEHEAFNVAIADSKSPGGVFVIEGKAVLAKSAAKSAEYRTEPAKKRPELFMARDDGSTKLQPKYARTSAGLVTHEDFTSYYPNLLRNMRAFYNPELGEDRYATIFFDKERLGRELKQPGLQQSDKDRLTTLRNGTKLILNAASGAGDASHRNPIRMNNRIISMRIIGQLFSWRIGQAQTLAGARIISTNTDGLYSILDRQTNDLVLAEQAALIGIDIEPEPMFLISKDSNNRLELTAPPEGDNLTESRIITASGGTLACHDGPRPDKSLAHPAIIDFALARYLKAVASRGEAALSETFDIELGRKILAAAIESGDQLRTALLFQNVIAASRGSITYPFAAAPLNPNASGEDPVIVDPRSLQMVNRVFVVRHGVAGSVSLHNAGAWKIPPATQAKRRQGAQRPAPNDIARSILAHHGWAATRWMKSQNSRLVLVPDDRDVAIRKINGIDPTWSLVICNDDLRTLDPSALAAIIAALDLDAYTQMLAETFTKNWMNT
;
A
#
# COMPACT_ATOMS: atom_id res chain seq x y z
N MET A 1 -24.87 -53.71 -16.04
CA MET A 1 -25.73 -52.55 -15.72
C MET A 1 -25.39 -52.06 -14.33
N PRO A 2 -24.72 -50.91 -14.17
CA PRO A 2 -24.50 -50.32 -12.85
C PRO A 2 -25.76 -49.55 -12.42
N ALA A 3 -26.13 -49.72 -11.15
CA ALA A 3 -27.28 -49.08 -10.54
C ALA A 3 -27.17 -47.55 -10.63
N THR A 4 -28.23 -46.93 -11.16
CA THR A 4 -28.48 -45.50 -11.13
C THR A 4 -28.60 -45.05 -9.67
N ALA A 5 -27.51 -44.54 -9.10
CA ALA A 5 -27.57 -43.74 -7.89
C ALA A 5 -28.43 -42.51 -8.19
N GLN A 6 -29.59 -42.41 -7.54
CA GLN A 6 -30.39 -41.20 -7.52
C GLN A 6 -29.51 -40.08 -6.97
N SER A 7 -29.13 -39.14 -7.83
CA SER A 7 -28.41 -37.92 -7.48
C SER A 7 -29.29 -37.07 -6.56
N THR A 8 -29.16 -37.25 -5.24
CA THR A 8 -29.60 -36.27 -4.26
C THR A 8 -28.85 -34.97 -4.54
N ARG A 9 -29.57 -33.94 -5.00
CA ARG A 9 -29.01 -32.62 -5.30
C ARG A 9 -28.25 -32.12 -4.07
N ALA A 10 -26.98 -31.76 -4.24
CA ALA A 10 -26.14 -31.29 -3.13
C ALA A 10 -26.82 -30.14 -2.37
N PRO A 11 -26.72 -30.08 -1.03
CA PRO A 11 -27.25 -28.97 -0.25
C PRO A 11 -26.65 -27.65 -0.74
N ARG A 12 -27.46 -26.60 -0.77
CA ARG A 12 -27.03 -25.25 -1.17
C ARG A 12 -27.50 -24.25 -0.15
N LEU A 13 -26.65 -23.25 0.12
CA LEU A 13 -27.05 -22.09 0.91
C LEU A 13 -28.06 -21.23 0.14
N ALA A 14 -28.90 -20.53 0.89
CA ALA A 14 -29.73 -19.48 0.33
C ALA A 14 -28.84 -18.38 -0.29
N ARG A 15 -29.28 -17.84 -1.43
CA ARG A 15 -28.61 -16.66 -2.02
C ARG A 15 -29.04 -15.43 -1.24
N ILE A 16 -28.06 -14.74 -0.67
CA ILE A 16 -28.25 -13.57 0.16
C ILE A 16 -27.37 -12.41 -0.32
N THR A 17 -27.81 -11.20 -0.04
CA THR A 17 -27.10 -9.94 -0.21
C THR A 17 -27.20 -9.11 1.07
N THR A 18 -26.39 -8.07 1.17
CA THR A 18 -26.45 -7.05 2.21
C THR A 18 -27.83 -6.44 2.36
N GLU A 19 -28.58 -6.25 1.28
CA GLU A 19 -29.95 -5.73 1.33
C GLU A 19 -30.96 -6.71 1.93
N SER A 20 -30.75 -8.02 1.72
CA SER A 20 -31.64 -9.08 2.22
C SER A 20 -31.30 -9.55 3.65
N CYS A 21 -30.19 -9.09 4.22
CA CYS A 21 -29.69 -9.55 5.52
C CYS A 21 -29.83 -8.47 6.60
N ALA A 22 -30.08 -8.90 7.82
CA ALA A 22 -29.84 -8.10 9.01
C ALA A 22 -28.39 -8.26 9.49
N PHE A 23 -27.85 -7.23 10.14
CA PHE A 23 -26.49 -7.22 10.68
C PHE A 23 -26.48 -6.61 12.07
N THR A 24 -25.79 -7.27 12.99
CA THR A 24 -25.44 -6.75 14.30
C THR A 24 -23.96 -6.42 14.31
N PHE A 25 -23.66 -5.12 14.32
CA PHE A 25 -22.30 -4.61 14.43
C PHE A 25 -21.89 -4.54 15.89
N TYR A 26 -20.78 -5.16 16.26
CA TYR A 26 -20.37 -5.24 17.66
C TYR A 26 -18.89 -4.92 17.87
N ASP A 27 -18.58 -4.49 19.09
CA ASP A 27 -17.24 -4.13 19.54
C ASP A 27 -17.12 -4.36 21.05
N ILE A 28 -15.92 -4.66 21.54
CA ILE A 28 -15.66 -5.08 22.93
C ILE A 28 -14.55 -4.25 23.55
N GLU A 29 -14.78 -3.79 24.77
CA GLU A 29 -13.77 -3.09 25.57
C GLU A 29 -13.48 -3.81 26.89
N SER A 30 -12.19 -3.95 27.21
CA SER A 30 -11.70 -4.60 28.43
C SER A 30 -10.70 -3.71 29.18
N LEU A 31 -11.18 -3.05 30.23
CA LEU A 31 -10.40 -2.22 31.15
C LEU A 31 -10.22 -2.93 32.50
N SER A 32 -9.43 -2.33 33.39
CA SER A 32 -9.08 -2.93 34.68
C SER A 32 -10.28 -3.24 35.59
N ASN A 33 -11.35 -2.45 35.50
CA ASN A 33 -12.56 -2.58 36.33
C ASN A 33 -13.88 -2.49 35.54
N VAL A 34 -13.81 -2.41 34.21
CA VAL A 34 -14.98 -2.36 33.32
C VAL A 34 -14.76 -3.27 32.12
N PHE A 35 -15.76 -4.11 31.82
CA PHE A 35 -15.86 -4.84 30.57
C PHE A 35 -17.19 -4.49 29.90
N SER A 36 -17.15 -4.13 28.62
CA SER A 36 -18.35 -3.73 27.89
C SER A 36 -18.41 -4.32 26.50
N ILE A 37 -19.64 -4.51 26.02
CA ILE A 37 -19.93 -4.94 24.66
C ILE A 37 -21.05 -4.04 24.15
N ALA A 38 -20.82 -3.41 23.00
CA ALA A 38 -21.87 -2.72 22.27
C ALA A 38 -22.30 -3.59 21.09
N ALA A 39 -23.60 -3.67 20.82
CA ALA A 39 -24.17 -4.40 19.70
C ALA A 39 -25.28 -3.58 19.04
N TYR A 40 -24.99 -3.06 17.85
CA TYR A 40 -25.90 -2.25 17.05
C TYR A 40 -26.47 -3.08 15.90
N THR A 41 -27.74 -3.46 16.02
CA THR A 41 -28.47 -4.24 15.01
C THR A 41 -29.26 -3.34 14.10
N ARG A 42 -28.95 -3.40 12.80
CA ARG A 42 -29.78 -2.77 11.77
C ARG A 42 -30.81 -3.74 11.24
N LEU A 43 -32.07 -3.36 11.36
CA LEU A 43 -33.19 -4.21 10.97
C LEU A 43 -33.82 -3.71 9.66
N PRO A 44 -33.99 -4.59 8.65
CA PRO A 44 -34.75 -4.26 7.47
C PRO A 44 -36.20 -3.93 7.85
N ALA A 45 -36.65 -2.71 7.55
CA ALA A 45 -38.03 -2.25 7.74
C ALA A 45 -38.55 -2.17 9.21
N ALA A 46 -37.66 -2.19 10.21
CA ALA A 46 -37.99 -1.94 11.62
C ALA A 46 -37.06 -0.87 12.21
N ARG A 47 -37.29 -0.49 13.48
CA ARG A 47 -36.35 0.39 14.20
C ARG A 47 -35.07 -0.38 14.51
N ASP A 48 -33.94 0.29 14.34
CA ASP A 48 -32.66 -0.26 14.76
C ASP A 48 -32.66 -0.53 16.28
N VAL A 49 -31.87 -1.51 16.70
CA VAL A 49 -31.74 -1.91 18.09
C VAL A 49 -30.29 -1.73 18.52
N LEU A 50 -30.06 -1.06 19.65
CA LEU A 50 -28.76 -0.95 20.27
C LEU A 50 -28.79 -1.61 21.64
N GLU A 51 -27.94 -2.60 21.85
CA GLU A 51 -27.76 -3.29 23.12
C GLU A 51 -26.37 -2.97 23.67
N VAL A 52 -26.32 -2.48 24.92
CA VAL A 52 -25.07 -2.18 25.62
C VAL A 52 -25.00 -3.07 26.86
N PHE A 53 -24.02 -3.97 26.85
CA PHE A 53 -23.70 -4.85 27.96
C PHE A 53 -22.55 -4.26 28.76
N PHE A 54 -22.65 -4.27 30.08
CA PHE A 54 -21.59 -3.76 30.95
C PHE A 54 -21.41 -4.64 32.19
N LEU A 55 -20.15 -4.81 32.59
CA LEU A 55 -19.71 -5.42 33.84
C LEU A 55 -18.78 -4.41 34.52
N VAL A 56 -19.16 -3.92 35.70
CA VAL A 56 -18.45 -2.87 36.43
C VAL A 56 -18.12 -3.37 37.83
N ASP A 57 -16.83 -3.62 38.11
CA ASP A 57 -16.40 -4.23 39.37
C ASP A 57 -16.65 -3.32 40.59
N ASP A 58 -16.62 -2.01 40.39
CA ASP A 58 -16.93 -1.04 41.45
C ASP A 58 -18.43 -1.00 41.71
N SER A 59 -18.84 -1.54 42.87
CA SER A 59 -20.26 -1.62 43.26
C SER A 59 -20.94 -0.26 43.41
N VAL A 60 -20.19 0.80 43.74
CA VAL A 60 -20.74 2.16 43.89
C VAL A 60 -21.03 2.75 42.52
N LEU A 61 -20.09 2.60 41.58
CA LEU A 61 -20.30 2.99 40.19
C LEU A 61 -21.45 2.20 39.56
N ALA A 62 -21.47 0.88 39.72
CA ALA A 62 -22.52 0.02 39.19
C ALA A 62 -23.91 0.41 39.71
N ALA A 63 -24.05 0.64 41.02
CA ALA A 63 -25.31 1.05 41.63
C ALA A 63 -25.73 2.49 41.26
N GLY A 64 -24.77 3.33 40.85
CA GLY A 64 -25.00 4.73 40.48
C GLY A 64 -25.47 4.95 39.04
N ILE A 65 -25.54 3.90 38.20
CA ILE A 65 -25.92 4.02 36.79
C ILE A 65 -27.39 4.45 36.66
N ASP A 66 -27.59 5.68 36.19
CA ASP A 66 -28.90 6.19 35.74
C ASP A 66 -29.09 5.91 34.25
N GLN A 67 -30.07 5.06 33.94
CA GLN A 67 -30.34 4.62 32.57
C GLN A 67 -30.66 5.78 31.61
N ARG A 68 -31.39 6.81 32.06
CA ARG A 68 -31.77 7.93 31.20
C ARG A 68 -30.57 8.82 30.88
N ALA A 69 -29.72 9.07 31.87
CA ALA A 69 -28.49 9.83 31.71
C ALA A 69 -27.49 9.09 30.81
N LEU A 70 -27.33 7.78 30.97
CA LEU A 70 -26.47 6.97 30.10
C LEU A 70 -26.98 6.97 28.65
N ILE A 71 -28.28 6.73 28.43
CA ILE A 71 -28.86 6.81 27.07
C ILE A 71 -28.70 8.22 26.49
N GLY A 72 -28.85 9.26 27.30
CA GLY A 72 -28.59 10.64 26.92
C GLY A 72 -27.14 10.86 26.48
N ALA A 73 -26.17 10.35 27.24
CA ALA A 73 -24.74 10.43 26.92
C ALA A 73 -24.39 9.65 25.64
N ILE A 74 -24.94 8.45 25.46
CA ILE A 74 -24.77 7.65 24.23
C ILE A 74 -25.27 8.45 23.02
N ARG A 75 -26.48 9.03 23.08
CA ARG A 75 -27.05 9.81 21.98
C ARG A 75 -26.27 11.09 21.70
N ALA A 76 -25.89 11.82 22.75
CA ALA A 76 -25.09 13.05 22.61
C ALA A 76 -23.70 12.77 22.02
N GLY A 77 -23.07 11.65 22.43
CA GLY A 77 -21.76 11.25 21.95
C GLY A 77 -21.74 10.68 20.53
N ASN A 78 -22.90 10.33 19.97
CA ASN A 78 -23.08 9.66 18.69
C ASN A 78 -24.17 10.34 17.84
N PRO A 79 -23.93 11.56 17.33
CA PRO A 79 -24.93 12.34 16.59
C PRO A 79 -25.43 11.66 15.30
N GLY A 80 -24.65 10.73 14.74
CA GLY A 80 -25.04 9.93 13.57
C GLY A 80 -25.95 8.72 13.88
N LEU A 81 -26.29 8.48 15.16
CA LEU A 81 -27.15 7.38 15.59
C LEU A 81 -28.61 7.71 15.24
N SER A 82 -29.25 6.82 14.47
CA SER A 82 -30.66 6.93 14.09
C SER A 82 -31.58 6.83 15.32
N GLN A 83 -32.89 7.02 15.13
CA GLN A 83 -33.86 6.69 16.19
C GLN A 83 -33.83 5.18 16.48
N THR A 84 -33.05 4.83 17.50
CA THR A 84 -32.71 3.47 17.89
C THR A 84 -33.29 3.16 19.26
N ASP A 85 -33.83 1.96 19.42
CA ASP A 85 -34.27 1.46 20.73
C ASP A 85 -33.03 0.95 21.50
N VAL A 86 -32.75 1.58 22.65
CA VAL A 86 -31.52 1.32 23.43
C VAL A 86 -31.85 0.45 24.64
N TRP A 87 -31.16 -0.68 24.74
CA TRP A 87 -31.27 -1.65 25.83
C TRP A 87 -29.95 -1.74 26.59
N LEU A 88 -30.05 -1.72 27.92
CA LEU A 88 -28.90 -1.74 28.82
C LEU A 88 -28.93 -3.05 29.61
N HIS A 89 -27.84 -3.81 29.57
CA HIS A 89 -27.75 -5.15 30.17
C HIS A 89 -26.60 -5.22 31.18
N ASP A 90 -26.95 -5.44 32.45
CA ASP A 90 -25.98 -5.65 33.52
C ASP A 90 -25.52 -7.11 33.56
N LEU A 91 -24.22 -7.32 33.33
CA LEU A 91 -23.56 -8.62 33.29
C LEU A 91 -23.27 -9.21 34.69
N HIS A 92 -23.62 -8.52 35.77
CA HIS A 92 -23.73 -9.15 37.09
C HIS A 92 -24.99 -10.02 37.22
N THR A 93 -25.93 -9.89 36.29
CA THR A 93 -27.22 -10.58 36.36
C THR A 93 -27.28 -11.77 35.43
N VAL A 94 -28.00 -12.82 35.83
CA VAL A 94 -28.27 -13.99 34.98
C VAL A 94 -28.97 -13.56 33.68
N ALA A 95 -29.90 -12.59 33.75
CA ALA A 95 -30.64 -12.11 32.59
C ALA A 95 -29.73 -11.43 31.55
N GLY A 96 -28.79 -10.59 31.98
CA GLY A 96 -27.81 -9.95 31.09
C GLY A 96 -26.92 -10.98 30.38
N ASN A 97 -26.42 -11.97 31.13
CA ASN A 97 -25.59 -13.05 30.59
C ASN A 97 -26.35 -13.94 29.60
N LEU A 98 -27.59 -14.33 29.93
CA LEU A 98 -28.42 -15.09 29.01
C LEU A 98 -28.72 -14.31 27.74
N ARG A 99 -29.00 -13.00 27.83
CA ARG A 99 -29.22 -12.18 26.63
C ARG A 99 -27.97 -12.14 25.75
N LEU A 100 -26.79 -11.93 26.33
CA LEU A 100 -25.53 -11.94 25.60
C LEU A 100 -25.29 -13.30 24.93
N ALA A 101 -25.46 -14.42 25.67
CA ALA A 101 -25.30 -15.76 25.14
C ALA A 101 -26.26 -16.06 23.98
N HIS A 102 -27.52 -15.60 24.03
CA HIS A 102 -28.46 -15.71 22.90
C HIS A 102 -28.04 -14.88 21.69
N LEU A 103 -27.48 -13.68 21.92
CA LEU A 103 -27.05 -12.79 20.84
C LEU A 103 -25.86 -13.39 20.06
N VAL A 104 -24.81 -13.81 20.77
CA VAL A 104 -23.57 -14.29 20.13
C VAL A 104 -23.55 -15.78 19.84
N GLY A 105 -24.36 -16.54 20.58
CA GLY A 105 -24.43 -18.00 20.57
C GLY A 105 -23.39 -18.67 21.46
N LEU A 106 -23.79 -19.74 22.15
CA LEU A 106 -22.98 -20.51 23.09
C LEU A 106 -23.20 -22.02 22.89
N SER A 107 -22.15 -22.72 22.46
CA SER A 107 -22.13 -24.18 22.34
C SER A 107 -20.69 -24.68 22.28
N ASP A 108 -20.42 -25.86 22.82
CA ASP A 108 -19.14 -26.58 22.71
C ASP A 108 -19.23 -27.85 21.85
N ALA A 109 -20.33 -27.99 21.08
CA ALA A 109 -20.51 -29.08 20.13
C ALA A 109 -19.33 -29.15 19.13
N GLU A 110 -18.94 -30.36 18.73
CA GLU A 110 -17.83 -30.54 17.79
C GLU A 110 -18.13 -29.97 16.39
N GLN A 111 -19.38 -30.09 15.96
CA GLN A 111 -19.99 -29.54 14.76
C GLN A 111 -21.33 -28.90 15.13
N VAL A 112 -21.28 -27.63 15.47
CA VAL A 112 -22.49 -26.90 15.90
C VAL A 112 -23.58 -26.86 14.82
N CYS A 113 -23.20 -26.99 13.55
CA CYS A 113 -24.10 -27.03 12.41
C CYS A 113 -24.91 -28.34 12.27
N ASP A 114 -24.66 -29.33 13.12
CA ASP A 114 -25.51 -30.51 13.32
C ASP A 114 -26.34 -30.29 14.61
N PRO A 115 -27.63 -29.90 14.51
CA PRO A 115 -28.44 -29.59 15.69
C PRO A 115 -28.65 -30.78 16.63
N GLU A 116 -28.43 -32.00 16.16
CA GLU A 116 -28.56 -33.22 16.95
C GLU A 116 -27.30 -33.53 17.77
N GLN A 117 -26.21 -32.77 17.58
CA GLN A 117 -24.99 -33.02 18.33
C GLN A 117 -25.06 -32.41 19.74
N ASP A 118 -24.76 -33.24 20.74
CA ASP A 118 -24.75 -32.83 22.14
C ASP A 118 -23.79 -31.66 22.42
N SER A 119 -24.29 -30.72 23.22
CA SER A 119 -23.57 -29.58 23.77
C SER A 119 -23.71 -29.61 25.30
N SER A 120 -22.65 -29.24 26.01
CA SER A 120 -22.72 -29.08 27.47
C SER A 120 -23.62 -27.89 27.86
N TYR A 121 -23.85 -26.96 26.94
CA TYR A 121 -24.71 -25.78 27.10
C TYR A 121 -26.17 -26.04 26.68
N PRO A 122 -27.15 -25.30 27.21
CA PRO A 122 -28.56 -25.41 26.81
C PRO A 122 -28.79 -25.24 25.30
N ASP A 123 -29.71 -26.02 24.74
CA ASP A 123 -30.00 -26.01 23.29
C ASP A 123 -30.54 -24.67 22.79
N ASP A 124 -31.23 -23.90 23.63
CA ASP A 124 -31.73 -22.56 23.31
C ASP A 124 -30.61 -21.50 23.18
N LEU A 125 -29.42 -21.79 23.71
CA LEU A 125 -28.24 -20.92 23.55
C LEU A 125 -27.40 -21.26 22.31
N ARG A 126 -27.68 -22.37 21.63
CA ARG A 126 -26.97 -22.78 20.42
C ARG A 126 -27.06 -21.66 19.35
N PRO A 127 -25.94 -21.26 18.71
CA PRO A 127 -25.98 -20.26 17.64
C PRO A 127 -26.75 -20.76 16.43
N VAL A 128 -27.79 -20.05 15.99
CA VAL A 128 -28.43 -20.35 14.69
C VAL A 128 -27.36 -20.34 13.59
N CYS A 129 -27.29 -21.41 12.81
CA CYS A 129 -26.33 -21.58 11.71
C CYS A 129 -26.95 -21.18 10.38
N ASP A 130 -26.14 -20.65 9.47
CA ASP A 130 -26.57 -20.34 8.09
C ASP A 130 -26.96 -21.58 7.26
N THR A 131 -26.70 -22.78 7.80
CA THR A 131 -27.10 -24.09 7.25
C THR A 131 -28.37 -24.67 7.88
N ASP A 132 -28.92 -24.03 8.92
CA ASP A 132 -30.13 -24.53 9.57
C ASP A 132 -31.35 -24.40 8.65
N PRO A 133 -32.28 -25.38 8.63
CA PRO A 133 -33.51 -25.28 7.84
C PRO A 133 -34.38 -24.06 8.18
N GLY A 134 -34.30 -23.57 9.42
CA GLY A 134 -35.03 -22.40 9.90
C GLY A 134 -34.26 -21.08 9.81
N PHE A 135 -33.06 -21.07 9.21
CA PHE A 135 -32.29 -19.85 9.05
C PHE A 135 -33.01 -18.88 8.11
N ASP A 136 -33.12 -17.64 8.58
CA ASP A 136 -33.69 -16.52 7.85
C ASP A 136 -32.75 -15.32 8.01
N PRO A 137 -32.07 -14.87 6.95
CA PRO A 137 -31.08 -13.81 7.01
C PRO A 137 -31.64 -12.45 7.47
N ALA A 138 -32.95 -12.21 7.34
CA ALA A 138 -33.58 -10.97 7.78
C ALA A 138 -33.89 -10.94 9.29
N HIS A 139 -34.07 -12.12 9.91
CA HIS A 139 -34.40 -12.26 11.34
C HIS A 139 -33.24 -12.79 12.18
N HIS A 140 -32.28 -13.47 11.54
CA HIS A 140 -31.10 -14.03 12.15
C HIS A 140 -29.88 -13.24 11.65
N PRO A 141 -29.54 -12.09 12.28
CA PRO A 141 -28.51 -11.19 11.78
C PRO A 141 -27.12 -11.79 11.78
N PHE A 142 -26.30 -11.44 10.79
CA PHE A 142 -24.85 -11.67 10.85
C PHE A 142 -24.24 -10.85 11.97
N LEU A 143 -23.28 -11.43 12.69
CA LEU A 143 -22.55 -10.78 13.78
C LEU A 143 -21.25 -10.22 13.22
N ALA A 144 -21.22 -8.92 12.97
CA ALA A 144 -20.17 -8.23 12.24
C ALA A 144 -19.28 -7.42 13.19
N GLY A 145 -18.02 -7.84 13.37
CA GLY A 145 -17.02 -7.06 14.11
C GLY A 145 -15.89 -6.57 13.19
N TYR A 146 -15.01 -5.71 13.70
CA TYR A 146 -13.86 -5.20 12.93
C TYR A 146 -12.55 -5.72 13.51
N ASN A 147 -11.82 -6.55 12.75
CA ASN A 147 -10.67 -7.31 13.26
C ASN A 147 -11.05 -8.26 14.44
N SER A 148 -12.33 -8.65 14.48
CA SER A 148 -12.94 -9.44 15.55
C SER A 148 -12.53 -10.91 15.57
N MET A 149 -12.08 -11.43 14.42
CA MET A 149 -11.61 -12.80 14.28
C MET A 149 -10.38 -13.09 15.16
N ASN A 150 -9.57 -12.08 15.48
CA ASN A 150 -8.41 -12.26 16.35
C ASN A 150 -8.79 -12.02 17.82
N TYR A 151 -9.32 -10.83 18.14
CA TYR A 151 -9.52 -10.39 19.52
C TYR A 151 -10.94 -10.67 20.04
N ASP A 152 -11.98 -10.07 19.46
CA ASP A 152 -13.33 -10.09 20.06
C ASP A 152 -13.91 -11.50 20.23
N THR A 153 -13.84 -12.33 19.19
CA THR A 153 -14.33 -13.73 19.25
C THR A 153 -13.56 -14.57 20.28
N THR A 154 -12.30 -14.23 20.54
CA THR A 154 -11.46 -14.86 21.56
C THR A 154 -11.89 -14.42 22.96
N MET A 155 -12.12 -13.12 23.15
CA MET A 155 -12.60 -12.55 24.41
C MET A 155 -14.02 -13.04 24.76
N LEU A 156 -14.94 -13.10 23.80
CA LEU A 156 -16.30 -13.64 24.02
C LEU A 156 -16.27 -15.11 24.45
N ALA A 157 -15.41 -15.92 23.83
CA ALA A 157 -15.30 -17.33 24.16
C ALA A 157 -14.73 -17.55 25.57
N LEU A 158 -13.73 -16.75 25.97
CA LEU A 158 -13.21 -16.75 27.35
C LEU A 158 -14.30 -16.33 28.33
N TYR A 159 -14.96 -15.21 28.06
CA TYR A 159 -16.05 -14.68 28.87
C TYR A 159 -17.14 -15.72 29.14
N LEU A 160 -17.69 -16.30 28.06
CA LEU A 160 -18.78 -17.26 28.17
C LEU A 160 -18.35 -18.57 28.83
N SER A 161 -17.10 -19.00 28.60
CA SER A 161 -16.55 -20.19 29.26
C SER A 161 -16.46 -20.00 30.78
N GLU A 162 -15.95 -18.84 31.22
CA GLU A 162 -15.77 -18.53 32.63
C GLU A 162 -17.12 -18.38 33.35
N VAL A 163 -18.04 -17.60 32.79
CA VAL A 163 -19.31 -17.27 33.46
C VAL A 163 -20.28 -18.46 33.55
N TYR A 164 -20.17 -19.44 32.64
CA TYR A 164 -20.98 -20.67 32.65
C TYR A 164 -20.24 -21.91 33.16
N SER A 165 -19.02 -21.78 33.69
CA SER A 165 -18.18 -22.88 34.18
C SER A 165 -18.91 -23.80 35.17
N ASP A 166 -19.49 -23.25 36.23
CA ASP A 166 -20.24 -24.01 37.25
C ASP A 166 -21.45 -24.76 36.67
N VAL A 167 -22.11 -24.19 35.65
CA VAL A 167 -23.27 -24.82 34.97
C VAL A 167 -22.82 -26.03 34.15
N VAL A 168 -21.71 -25.90 33.43
CA VAL A 168 -21.11 -26.98 32.64
C VAL A 168 -20.58 -28.09 33.54
N ASP A 169 -19.88 -27.75 34.61
CA ASP A 169 -19.35 -28.72 35.58
C ASP A 169 -20.48 -29.51 36.27
N HIS A 170 -21.59 -28.83 36.60
CA HIS A 170 -22.77 -29.50 37.13
C HIS A 170 -23.38 -30.48 36.12
N ARG A 171 -23.61 -30.04 34.88
CA ARG A 171 -24.17 -30.90 33.81
C ARG A 171 -23.29 -32.10 33.50
N THR A 172 -21.97 -31.91 33.47
CA THR A 172 -21.01 -32.99 33.25
C THR A 172 -21.08 -34.04 34.36
N ARG A 173 -21.11 -33.61 35.63
CA ARG A 173 -21.29 -34.50 36.78
C ARG A 173 -22.64 -35.22 36.74
N LEU A 174 -23.70 -34.54 36.31
CA LEU A 174 -25.04 -35.11 36.20
C LEU A 174 -25.10 -36.18 35.11
N ALA A 175 -24.56 -35.90 33.92
CA ALA A 175 -24.49 -36.85 32.82
C ALA A 175 -23.67 -38.10 33.21
N TYR A 176 -22.53 -37.90 33.89
CA TYR A 176 -21.73 -39.00 34.43
C TYR A 176 -22.53 -39.84 35.44
N ALA A 177 -23.20 -39.21 36.41
CA ALA A 177 -24.01 -39.91 37.41
C ALA A 177 -25.14 -40.72 36.76
N GLN A 178 -25.84 -40.13 35.78
CA GLN A 178 -26.88 -40.81 35.00
C GLN A 178 -26.34 -41.99 34.17
N GLN A 179 -25.15 -41.86 33.59
CA GLN A 179 -24.50 -42.95 32.86
C GLN A 179 -24.09 -44.10 33.79
N GLN A 180 -23.49 -43.79 34.95
CA GLN A 180 -23.13 -44.80 35.94
C GLN A 180 -24.37 -45.54 36.45
N HIS A 181 -25.46 -44.81 36.70
CA HIS A 181 -26.75 -45.39 37.10
C HIS A 181 -27.35 -46.31 36.03
N ARG A 182 -27.32 -45.89 34.75
CA ARG A 182 -27.78 -46.74 33.63
C ARG A 182 -26.96 -48.02 33.45
N ASN A 183 -25.67 -47.98 33.78
CA ASN A 183 -24.74 -49.09 33.59
C ASN A 183 -24.57 -49.97 34.85
N ALA A 184 -25.39 -49.78 35.89
CA ALA A 184 -25.29 -50.53 37.12
C ALA A 184 -25.71 -52.01 36.91
N GLY A 185 -24.73 -52.91 36.85
CA GLY A 185 -24.95 -54.35 36.64
C GLY A 185 -25.25 -55.18 37.90
N THR A 186 -25.19 -54.58 39.10
CA THR A 186 -25.46 -55.27 40.37
C THR A 186 -26.31 -54.40 41.30
N ALA A 187 -27.08 -55.03 42.21
CA ALA A 187 -27.96 -54.31 43.14
C ALA A 187 -27.20 -53.32 44.05
N GLN A 188 -25.98 -53.68 44.48
CA GLN A 188 -25.13 -52.78 45.27
C GLN A 188 -24.69 -51.56 44.46
N ARG A 189 -24.27 -51.76 43.21
CA ARG A 189 -23.83 -50.67 42.34
C ARG A 189 -24.99 -49.77 41.92
N ALA A 190 -26.20 -50.31 41.78
CA ALA A 190 -27.40 -49.52 41.56
C ALA A 190 -27.65 -48.54 42.72
N ALA A 191 -27.62 -49.01 43.97
CA ALA A 191 -27.79 -48.16 45.14
C ALA A 191 -26.69 -47.08 45.28
N GLU A 192 -25.42 -47.43 45.03
CA GLU A 192 -24.29 -46.49 45.06
C GLU A 192 -24.43 -45.38 43.98
N THR A 193 -24.81 -45.77 42.76
CA THR A 193 -24.99 -44.83 41.64
C THR A 193 -26.27 -44.01 41.74
N GLU A 194 -27.33 -44.54 42.35
CA GLU A 194 -28.56 -43.80 42.69
C GLU A 194 -28.26 -42.71 43.73
N GLN A 195 -27.48 -43.02 44.77
CA GLN A 195 -27.04 -42.02 45.73
C GLN A 195 -26.18 -40.93 45.08
N LEU A 196 -25.22 -41.30 44.22
CA LEU A 196 -24.42 -40.34 43.44
C LEU A 196 -25.31 -39.41 42.61
N LEU A 197 -26.35 -39.94 41.97
CA LEU A 197 -27.30 -39.14 41.19
C LEU A 197 -28.09 -38.17 42.07
N LEU A 198 -28.59 -38.63 43.23
CA LEU A 198 -29.28 -37.77 44.19
C LEU A 198 -28.37 -36.66 44.74
N ASP A 199 -27.11 -36.97 45.04
CA ASP A 199 -26.13 -36.00 45.53
C ASP A 199 -25.85 -34.90 44.49
N VAL A 200 -25.69 -35.27 43.22
CA VAL A 200 -25.49 -34.30 42.13
C VAL A 200 -26.76 -33.47 41.87
N LEU A 201 -27.96 -34.07 41.96
CA LEU A 201 -29.23 -33.36 41.83
C LEU A 201 -29.48 -32.37 42.99
N ALA A 202 -28.99 -32.67 44.19
CA ALA A 202 -29.09 -31.79 45.35
C ALA A 202 -28.18 -30.55 45.23
N GLN A 203 -27.05 -30.65 44.53
CA GLN A 203 -26.13 -29.54 44.30
C GLN A 203 -26.56 -28.69 43.10
N ARG A 204 -27.40 -27.68 43.30
CA ARG A 204 -27.76 -26.76 42.20
C ARG A 204 -26.57 -25.90 41.77
N PRO A 205 -26.35 -25.67 40.47
CA PRO A 205 -25.33 -24.72 40.00
C PRO A 205 -25.66 -23.32 40.54
N VAL A 206 -24.64 -22.62 41.04
CA VAL A 206 -24.77 -21.26 41.56
C VAL A 206 -24.16 -20.32 40.53
N PHE A 207 -24.95 -19.41 39.98
CA PHE A 207 -24.41 -18.37 39.12
C PHE A 207 -23.49 -17.46 39.93
N ARG A 208 -22.24 -17.31 39.47
CA ARG A 208 -21.26 -16.37 40.03
C ARG A 208 -20.79 -15.47 38.90
N PRO A 209 -21.13 -14.17 38.91
CA PRO A 209 -20.62 -13.27 37.90
C PRO A 209 -19.10 -13.20 38.01
N ILE A 210 -18.44 -13.19 36.87
CA ILE A 210 -17.00 -12.93 36.80
C ILE A 210 -16.74 -11.43 37.03
N THR A 211 -15.48 -11.06 37.22
CA THR A 211 -15.07 -9.65 37.33
C THR A 211 -14.43 -9.16 36.03
N ALA A 212 -14.57 -7.87 35.74
CA ALA A 212 -13.87 -7.22 34.64
C ALA A 212 -12.33 -7.36 34.80
N ALA A 213 -11.83 -7.28 36.03
CA ALA A 213 -10.42 -7.53 36.34
C ALA A 213 -9.95 -8.94 35.93
N THR A 214 -10.81 -9.95 36.00
CA THR A 214 -10.45 -11.31 35.55
C THR A 214 -10.29 -11.36 34.03
N LEU A 215 -11.22 -10.74 33.28
CA LEU A 215 -11.11 -10.64 31.82
C LEU A 215 -9.91 -9.82 31.38
N ARG A 216 -9.56 -8.79 32.16
CA ARG A 216 -8.39 -7.97 31.91
C ARG A 216 -7.09 -8.77 31.90
N VAL A 217 -6.96 -9.75 32.80
CA VAL A 217 -5.79 -10.65 32.83
C VAL A 217 -5.67 -11.43 31.51
N HIS A 218 -6.79 -11.96 30.99
CA HIS A 218 -6.77 -12.62 29.69
C HIS A 218 -6.41 -11.65 28.56
N ASN A 219 -7.02 -10.46 28.55
CA ASN A 219 -6.71 -9.42 27.58
C ASN A 219 -5.19 -9.14 27.53
N ASP A 220 -4.55 -8.95 28.69
CA ASP A 220 -3.11 -8.67 28.75
C ASP A 220 -2.26 -9.84 28.21
N GLU A 221 -2.66 -11.09 28.45
CA GLU A 221 -2.04 -12.26 27.84
C GLU A 221 -2.19 -12.30 26.32
N LEU A 222 -3.34 -11.86 25.77
CA LEU A 222 -3.55 -11.79 24.32
C LEU A 222 -2.62 -10.76 23.65
N PHE A 223 -2.32 -9.66 24.34
CA PHE A 223 -1.40 -8.61 23.87
C PHE A 223 0.08 -8.90 24.14
N ASP A 224 0.42 -10.01 24.81
CA ASP A 224 1.80 -10.46 24.95
C ASP A 224 2.43 -10.77 23.58
N ALA A 225 3.73 -10.55 23.46
CA ALA A 225 4.48 -10.78 22.22
C ALA A 225 4.34 -12.21 21.67
N LYS A 226 4.07 -13.20 22.52
CA LYS A 226 3.85 -14.61 22.13
C LYS A 226 2.49 -14.85 21.45
N ASN A 227 1.49 -14.01 21.73
CA ASN A 227 0.09 -14.23 21.31
C ASN A 227 -0.43 -13.16 20.34
N ILE A 228 0.14 -11.95 20.34
CA ILE A 228 -0.40 -10.79 19.59
C ILE A 228 -0.55 -11.03 18.08
N GLU A 229 0.27 -11.90 17.49
CA GLU A 229 0.18 -12.28 16.07
C GLU A 229 -1.01 -13.22 15.79
N TYR A 230 -1.40 -14.06 16.76
CA TYR A 230 -2.50 -15.01 16.66
C TYR A 230 -3.13 -15.28 18.04
N MET A 231 -4.01 -14.37 18.46
CA MET A 231 -4.67 -14.38 19.77
C MET A 231 -5.51 -15.64 20.04
N PRO A 232 -6.24 -16.24 19.05
CA PRO A 232 -6.98 -17.48 19.27
C PRO A 232 -6.11 -18.65 19.72
N GLY A 233 -4.80 -18.62 19.46
CA GLY A 233 -3.86 -19.63 19.94
C GLY A 233 -3.84 -19.77 21.47
N TYR A 234 -4.11 -18.68 22.19
CA TYR A 234 -4.18 -18.64 23.65
C TYR A 234 -5.29 -19.54 24.22
N LEU A 235 -6.39 -19.73 23.49
CA LEU A 235 -7.53 -20.53 23.96
C LEU A 235 -7.18 -22.01 24.14
N GLY A 236 -6.30 -22.54 23.28
CA GLY A 236 -6.14 -23.97 23.07
C GLY A 236 -7.28 -24.57 22.22
N TRP A 237 -6.97 -25.60 21.43
CA TRP A 237 -7.92 -26.14 20.43
C TRP A 237 -9.08 -26.95 21.03
N ASP A 238 -8.79 -27.79 22.04
CA ASP A 238 -9.77 -28.73 22.61
C ASP A 238 -10.39 -28.26 23.94
N THR A 239 -10.01 -27.08 24.41
CA THR A 239 -10.53 -26.44 25.63
C THR A 239 -11.98 -25.97 25.43
N PRO A 240 -12.78 -25.80 26.50
CA PRO A 240 -14.14 -25.28 26.39
C PRO A 240 -14.23 -23.99 25.58
N GLN A 241 -13.43 -22.98 25.93
CA GLN A 241 -13.33 -21.72 25.20
C GLN A 241 -12.91 -21.88 23.73
N GLY A 242 -12.01 -22.82 23.42
CA GLY A 242 -11.64 -23.15 22.03
C GLY A 242 -12.81 -23.70 21.22
N ARG A 243 -13.62 -24.58 21.84
CA ARG A 243 -14.83 -25.14 21.22
C ARG A 243 -15.94 -24.11 21.04
N ILE A 244 -16.15 -23.24 22.03
CA ILE A 244 -17.11 -22.12 21.94
C ILE A 244 -16.79 -21.23 20.76
N ARG A 245 -15.52 -20.79 20.66
CA ARG A 245 -15.09 -19.97 19.52
C ARG A 245 -15.27 -20.72 18.20
N ARG A 246 -14.96 -22.02 18.15
CA ARG A 246 -15.14 -22.83 16.94
C ARG A 246 -16.62 -22.92 16.54
N ALA A 247 -17.53 -23.09 17.48
CA ALA A 247 -18.96 -23.09 17.23
C ALA A 247 -19.43 -21.73 16.68
N MET A 248 -18.99 -20.62 17.27
CA MET A 248 -19.27 -19.27 16.73
C MET A 248 -18.88 -19.16 15.25
N LEU A 249 -17.67 -19.58 14.88
CA LEU A 249 -17.21 -19.49 13.50
C LEU A 249 -17.89 -20.49 12.56
N GLN A 250 -18.11 -21.73 13.02
CA GLN A 250 -18.77 -22.76 12.21
C GLN A 250 -20.24 -22.47 11.95
N SER A 251 -20.88 -21.63 12.77
CA SER A 251 -22.24 -21.13 12.50
C SER A 251 -22.36 -20.39 11.17
N GLY A 252 -21.25 -19.85 10.65
CA GLY A 252 -21.23 -19.06 9.41
C GLY A 252 -21.75 -17.63 9.53
N ARG A 253 -22.23 -17.23 10.72
CA ARG A 253 -22.82 -15.90 10.94
C ARG A 253 -21.86 -14.88 11.52
N HIS A 254 -20.75 -15.31 12.13
CA HIS A 254 -19.70 -14.42 12.62
C HIS A 254 -18.83 -13.94 11.46
N LEU A 255 -18.70 -12.61 11.32
CA LEU A 255 -18.06 -11.94 10.20
C LEU A 255 -17.03 -10.92 10.70
N ASP A 256 -15.79 -11.00 10.22
CA ASP A 256 -14.81 -9.93 10.37
C ASP A 256 -14.82 -9.02 9.14
N VAL A 257 -15.40 -7.83 9.30
CA VAL A 257 -15.61 -6.84 8.22
C VAL A 257 -14.28 -6.33 7.66
N ALA A 258 -13.22 -6.27 8.46
CA ALA A 258 -11.91 -5.79 8.00
C ALA A 258 -11.38 -6.67 6.83
N ARG A 259 -11.69 -7.97 6.85
CA ARG A 259 -11.26 -8.95 5.84
C ARG A 259 -12.01 -8.86 4.51
N LEU A 260 -13.13 -8.14 4.46
CA LEU A 260 -13.82 -7.88 3.19
C LEU A 260 -13.02 -6.91 2.31
N ASN A 261 -12.18 -6.07 2.92
CA ASN A 261 -11.20 -5.24 2.22
C ASN A 261 -9.80 -5.85 2.31
N GLU A 262 -9.54 -6.88 1.51
CA GLU A 262 -8.27 -7.63 1.52
C GLU A 262 -7.02 -6.74 1.26
N GLN A 263 -7.17 -5.56 0.65
CA GLN A 263 -6.05 -4.63 0.41
C GLN A 263 -5.71 -3.77 1.63
N GLN A 264 -6.68 -3.49 2.50
CA GLN A 264 -6.52 -2.57 3.64
C GLN A 264 -6.98 -3.20 4.97
N TRP A 265 -7.10 -4.52 5.08
CA TRP A 265 -7.61 -5.20 6.28
C TRP A 265 -6.81 -4.94 7.56
N LYS A 266 -5.55 -4.51 7.43
CA LYS A 266 -4.68 -4.11 8.56
C LYS A 266 -4.84 -2.64 8.98
N VAL A 267 -5.62 -1.86 8.25
CA VAL A 267 -5.87 -0.45 8.57
C VAL A 267 -6.90 -0.38 9.70
N SER A 268 -6.69 0.53 10.66
CA SER A 268 -7.64 0.73 11.75
C SER A 268 -8.96 1.31 11.26
N LEU A 269 -10.06 0.90 11.89
CA LEU A 269 -11.41 1.39 11.61
C LEU A 269 -11.45 2.92 11.61
N LYS A 270 -10.94 3.55 12.68
CA LYS A 270 -10.91 5.02 12.85
C LYS A 270 -10.26 5.77 11.69
N ARG A 271 -9.20 5.21 11.08
CA ARG A 271 -8.55 5.83 9.91
C ARG A 271 -9.44 5.78 8.67
N LEU A 272 -10.15 4.68 8.45
CA LEU A 272 -11.10 4.55 7.34
C LEU A 272 -12.33 5.43 7.54
N LEU A 273 -12.87 5.49 8.76
CA LEU A 273 -13.96 6.39 9.13
C LEU A 273 -13.57 7.85 8.90
N GLY A 274 -12.39 8.24 9.38
CA GLY A 274 -11.83 9.56 9.20
C GLY A 274 -11.75 9.95 7.72
N MET A 275 -11.26 9.04 6.89
CA MET A 275 -11.12 9.23 5.45
C MET A 275 -12.47 9.38 4.74
N LEU A 276 -13.51 8.71 5.23
CA LEU A 276 -14.87 8.84 4.70
C LEU A 276 -15.65 10.00 5.32
N GLY A 277 -15.06 10.80 6.21
CA GLY A 277 -15.72 11.97 6.83
C GLY A 277 -16.56 11.65 8.07
N TYR A 278 -16.57 10.41 8.55
CA TYR A 278 -17.31 10.02 9.76
C TYR A 278 -16.55 10.41 11.03
N GLN A 279 -17.22 10.36 12.18
CA GLN A 279 -16.63 10.69 13.48
C GLN A 279 -15.36 9.86 13.76
N ILE A 280 -14.34 10.52 14.30
CA ILE A 280 -13.11 9.90 14.82
C ILE A 280 -13.08 10.12 16.33
N LYS A 281 -13.74 9.23 17.05
CA LYS A 281 -13.76 9.26 18.52
C LYS A 281 -12.76 8.27 19.08
N GLU A 282 -11.85 8.72 19.93
CA GLU A 282 -11.00 7.88 20.77
C GLU A 282 -11.24 8.23 22.24
N SER A 283 -10.93 7.30 23.15
CA SER A 283 -10.95 7.56 24.58
C SER A 283 -9.53 7.45 25.14
N ASP A 284 -9.09 8.51 25.82
CA ASP A 284 -7.81 8.56 26.53
C ASP A 284 -7.73 7.52 27.67
N LYS A 285 -8.88 6.90 28.01
CA LYS A 285 -9.03 5.89 29.04
C LYS A 285 -8.85 4.46 28.52
N LEU A 286 -8.54 4.22 27.24
CA LEU A 286 -8.31 2.87 26.70
C LEU A 286 -6.86 2.36 26.90
N SER A 287 -6.11 2.93 27.84
CA SER A 287 -4.75 2.49 28.18
C SER A 287 -4.75 1.20 29.01
N HIS A 288 -3.59 0.51 29.05
CA HIS A 288 -3.50 -0.84 29.62
C HIS A 288 -3.81 -0.94 31.14
N ASP A 289 -3.88 0.17 31.87
CA ASP A 289 -4.12 0.16 33.32
C ASP A 289 -5.19 1.17 33.74
N SER A 290 -6.03 1.63 32.81
CA SER A 290 -7.05 2.62 33.12
C SER A 290 -8.12 2.04 34.05
N VAL A 291 -8.37 2.75 35.15
CA VAL A 291 -9.45 2.47 36.09
C VAL A 291 -10.49 3.56 35.91
N ILE A 292 -11.74 3.17 35.65
CA ILE A 292 -12.87 4.09 35.60
C ILE A 292 -13.29 4.42 37.03
N THR A 293 -13.37 5.71 37.35
CA THR A 293 -13.58 6.19 38.72
C THR A 293 -14.85 7.02 38.90
N THR A 294 -15.44 7.49 37.79
CA THR A 294 -16.67 8.30 37.81
C THR A 294 -17.71 7.77 36.83
N LEU A 295 -18.99 8.12 37.05
CA LEU A 295 -20.08 7.79 36.12
C LEU A 295 -19.90 8.48 34.76
N GLU A 296 -19.33 9.68 34.74
CA GLU A 296 -19.06 10.41 33.49
C GLU A 296 -18.03 9.67 32.64
N GLU A 297 -16.93 9.21 33.24
CA GLU A 297 -15.92 8.38 32.57
C GLU A 297 -16.53 7.06 32.05
N LEU A 298 -17.41 6.42 32.83
CA LEU A 298 -18.11 5.21 32.39
C LEU A 298 -19.02 5.49 31.19
N TYR A 299 -19.79 6.57 31.22
CA TYR A 299 -20.72 6.91 30.15
C TYR A 299 -19.98 7.31 28.87
N GLU A 300 -18.85 7.99 28.99
CA GLU A 300 -17.97 8.31 27.86
C GLU A 300 -17.42 7.04 27.20
N LEU A 301 -16.93 6.08 28.00
CA LEU A 301 -16.42 4.80 27.52
C LEU A 301 -17.50 4.01 26.76
N LEU A 302 -18.69 3.86 27.35
CA LEU A 302 -19.79 3.15 26.71
C LEU A 302 -20.26 3.85 25.43
N ALA A 303 -20.32 5.19 25.44
CA ALA A 303 -20.64 5.96 24.24
C ALA A 303 -19.56 5.85 23.14
N TYR A 304 -18.28 5.67 23.51
CA TYR A 304 -17.18 5.40 22.59
C TYR A 304 -17.31 4.03 21.93
N ASN A 305 -17.59 2.97 22.70
CA ASN A 305 -17.77 1.60 22.19
C ASN A 305 -18.97 1.52 21.22
N VAL A 306 -20.05 2.28 21.49
CA VAL A 306 -21.15 2.47 20.54
C VAL A 306 -20.71 3.19 19.25
N ALA A 307 -19.81 4.18 19.35
CA ALA A 307 -19.33 4.93 18.19
C ALA A 307 -18.59 4.02 17.19
N ASP A 308 -17.85 3.02 17.68
CA ASP A 308 -17.22 2.02 16.82
C ASP A 308 -18.22 1.12 16.10
N CYS A 309 -19.26 0.65 16.79
CA CYS A 309 -20.33 -0.13 16.16
C CYS A 309 -21.08 0.66 15.10
N LEU A 310 -21.43 1.91 15.40
CA LEU A 310 -22.09 2.82 14.45
C LEU A 310 -21.18 3.12 13.26
N GLY A 311 -19.91 3.45 13.52
CA GLY A 311 -18.92 3.71 12.48
C GLY A 311 -18.71 2.51 11.58
N LEU A 312 -18.59 1.31 12.16
CA LEU A 312 -18.47 0.06 11.42
C LEU A 312 -19.68 -0.19 10.51
N ALA A 313 -20.89 0.05 11.01
CA ALA A 313 -22.11 -0.05 10.21
C ALA A 313 -22.06 0.89 8.99
N ARG A 314 -21.57 2.13 9.17
CA ARG A 314 -21.38 3.09 8.07
C ARG A 314 -20.28 2.69 7.09
N LEU A 315 -19.17 2.16 7.58
CA LEU A 315 -18.09 1.66 6.74
C LEU A 315 -18.58 0.49 5.87
N PHE A 316 -19.39 -0.41 6.45
CA PHE A 316 -19.93 -1.58 5.77
C PHE A 316 -20.87 -1.22 4.60
N GLU A 317 -21.56 -0.07 4.66
CA GLU A 317 -22.39 0.45 3.54
C GLU A 317 -21.55 0.76 2.30
N HIS A 318 -20.26 1.08 2.46
CA HIS A 318 -19.41 1.44 1.32
C HIS A 318 -19.23 0.23 0.37
N PRO A 319 -19.34 0.42 -0.97
CA PRO A 319 -19.31 -0.68 -1.95
C PRO A 319 -18.12 -1.63 -1.89
N THR A 320 -16.98 -1.15 -1.37
CA THR A 320 -15.80 -1.98 -1.08
C THR A 320 -16.09 -3.13 -0.10
N TYR A 321 -16.98 -2.91 0.87
CA TYR A 321 -17.34 -3.90 1.91
C TYR A 321 -18.63 -4.62 1.55
N SER A 322 -19.71 -3.88 1.28
CA SER A 322 -21.02 -4.47 0.93
C SER A 322 -20.95 -5.30 -0.36
N GLY A 323 -20.31 -4.78 -1.40
CA GLY A 323 -20.12 -5.52 -2.66
C GLY A 323 -19.22 -6.74 -2.50
N ALA A 324 -18.24 -6.70 -1.59
CA ALA A 324 -17.41 -7.87 -1.27
C ALA A 324 -18.19 -8.95 -0.49
N PHE A 325 -19.08 -8.54 0.42
CA PHE A 325 -20.02 -9.44 1.09
C PHE A 325 -20.92 -10.14 0.06
N ASP A 326 -21.62 -9.37 -0.78
CA ASP A 326 -22.56 -9.91 -1.78
C ASP A 326 -21.87 -10.88 -2.74
N LEU A 327 -20.68 -10.50 -3.19
CA LEU A 327 -19.84 -11.33 -4.05
C LEU A 327 -19.52 -12.68 -3.39
N LYS A 328 -18.98 -12.67 -2.17
CA LYS A 328 -18.53 -13.89 -1.49
C LYS A 328 -19.68 -14.74 -0.97
N ALA A 329 -20.78 -14.13 -0.51
CA ALA A 329 -22.01 -14.85 -0.18
C ALA A 329 -22.59 -15.53 -1.43
N GLY A 330 -22.58 -14.85 -2.58
CA GLY A 330 -22.95 -15.45 -3.87
C GLY A 330 -22.09 -16.65 -4.25
N LEU A 331 -20.78 -16.59 -4.01
CA LEU A 331 -19.88 -17.72 -4.24
C LEU A 331 -20.17 -18.92 -3.32
N LEU A 332 -20.46 -18.68 -2.03
CA LEU A 332 -20.85 -19.76 -1.11
C LEU A 332 -22.13 -20.46 -1.54
N ALA A 333 -23.11 -19.70 -2.05
CA ALA A 333 -24.37 -20.25 -2.53
C ALA A 333 -24.25 -20.97 -3.88
N GLU A 334 -23.38 -20.50 -4.77
CA GLU A 334 -23.16 -21.10 -6.09
C GLU A 334 -22.35 -22.39 -6.02
N TYR A 335 -21.27 -22.40 -5.21
CA TYR A 335 -20.34 -23.52 -5.12
C TYR A 335 -20.48 -24.24 -3.77
N SER A 336 -21.40 -25.20 -3.69
CA SER A 336 -21.75 -25.94 -2.46
C SER A 336 -20.55 -26.55 -1.73
N GLU A 337 -19.52 -26.97 -2.45
CA GLU A 337 -18.26 -27.54 -1.94
C GLU A 337 -17.48 -26.59 -1.02
N THR A 338 -17.78 -25.29 -1.08
CA THR A 338 -17.25 -24.28 -0.16
C THR A 338 -17.72 -24.46 1.28
N VAL A 339 -18.87 -25.10 1.46
CA VAL A 339 -19.49 -25.32 2.78
C VAL A 339 -19.65 -26.80 3.08
N PHE A 340 -20.02 -27.60 2.08
CA PHE A 340 -20.39 -29.01 2.23
C PHE A 340 -19.33 -29.97 1.65
N GLY A 341 -19.13 -31.11 2.31
CA GLY A 341 -18.26 -32.18 1.83
C GLY A 341 -18.98 -33.13 0.86
N ARG A 342 -18.28 -34.18 0.40
CA ARG A 342 -18.84 -35.20 -0.53
C ARG A 342 -20.15 -35.82 -0.02
N THR A 343 -20.30 -35.93 1.31
CA THR A 343 -21.45 -36.56 1.97
C THR A 343 -22.62 -35.60 2.15
N GLY A 344 -22.51 -34.34 1.72
CA GLY A 344 -23.51 -33.30 1.98
C GLY A 344 -23.48 -32.74 3.41
N LYS A 345 -22.59 -33.23 4.29
CA LYS A 345 -22.39 -32.65 5.63
C LYS A 345 -21.54 -31.39 5.54
N VAL A 346 -21.77 -30.45 6.46
CA VAL A 346 -20.93 -29.26 6.59
C VAL A 346 -19.50 -29.68 6.89
N ARG A 347 -18.54 -29.00 6.25
CA ARG A 347 -17.13 -29.30 6.41
C ARG A 347 -16.58 -28.63 7.67
N ARG A 348 -15.65 -29.30 8.35
CA ARG A 348 -14.88 -28.68 9.44
C ARG A 348 -14.09 -27.46 8.99
N ASP A 349 -13.62 -27.50 7.74
CA ASP A 349 -12.86 -26.44 7.06
C ASP A 349 -13.72 -25.62 6.10
N ARG A 350 -15.03 -25.47 6.40
CA ARG A 350 -15.96 -24.65 5.61
C ARG A 350 -15.43 -23.23 5.43
N LEU A 351 -15.78 -22.62 4.31
CA LEU A 351 -15.55 -21.20 4.09
C LEU A 351 -16.71 -20.37 4.62
N THR A 352 -16.40 -19.11 4.88
CA THR A 352 -17.30 -18.04 5.35
C THR A 352 -17.09 -16.81 4.46
N VAL A 353 -17.99 -15.82 4.55
CA VAL A 353 -17.96 -14.63 3.67
C VAL A 353 -16.66 -13.83 3.82
N ASP A 354 -16.03 -13.82 5.00
CA ASP A 354 -14.73 -13.17 5.27
C ASP A 354 -13.51 -14.06 4.97
N SER A 355 -13.71 -15.25 4.38
CA SER A 355 -12.60 -16.07 3.87
C SER A 355 -11.90 -15.37 2.70
N SER A 356 -10.59 -15.56 2.59
CA SER A 356 -9.80 -14.92 1.53
C SER A 356 -10.20 -15.45 0.14
N SER A 357 -10.07 -14.61 -0.87
CA SER A 357 -10.35 -14.97 -2.26
C SER A 357 -9.53 -16.19 -2.69
N ALA A 358 -8.28 -16.31 -2.24
CA ALA A 358 -7.44 -17.48 -2.49
C ALA A 358 -8.03 -18.80 -1.93
N LYS A 359 -8.64 -18.77 -0.75
CA LYS A 359 -9.31 -19.95 -0.17
C LYS A 359 -10.54 -20.35 -0.97
N PHE A 360 -11.35 -19.39 -1.40
CA PHE A 360 -12.49 -19.62 -2.30
C PHE A 360 -12.04 -20.32 -3.57
N VAL A 361 -11.04 -19.77 -4.26
CA VAL A 361 -10.56 -20.34 -5.52
C VAL A 361 -9.97 -21.73 -5.35
N GLY A 362 -9.12 -21.93 -4.35
CA GLY A 362 -8.56 -23.25 -4.06
C GLY A 362 -9.66 -24.29 -3.85
N ARG A 363 -10.70 -23.95 -3.09
CA ARG A 363 -11.81 -24.86 -2.85
C ARG A 363 -12.68 -25.11 -4.08
N ILE A 364 -12.95 -24.10 -4.90
CA ILE A 364 -13.81 -24.23 -6.08
C ILE A 364 -13.14 -25.08 -7.16
N LEU A 365 -11.83 -24.89 -7.37
CA LEU A 365 -11.07 -25.61 -8.39
C LEU A 365 -10.62 -27.00 -7.92
N ALA A 366 -10.37 -27.16 -6.61
CA ALA A 366 -9.84 -28.38 -6.00
C ALA A 366 -10.57 -28.70 -4.66
N PRO A 367 -11.86 -29.10 -4.72
CA PRO A 367 -12.71 -29.22 -3.55
C PRO A 367 -12.36 -30.39 -2.60
N TYR A 368 -11.77 -31.46 -3.12
CA TYR A 368 -11.56 -32.69 -2.36
C TYR A 368 -10.10 -33.17 -2.38
N GLU A 369 -9.44 -33.15 -3.53
CA GLU A 369 -8.01 -33.47 -3.66
C GLU A 369 -7.22 -32.28 -4.19
N ALA A 370 -5.96 -32.18 -3.78
CA ALA A 370 -5.05 -31.13 -4.25
C ALA A 370 -4.59 -31.41 -5.70
N LEU A 371 -4.42 -30.35 -6.48
CA LEU A 371 -3.87 -30.43 -7.84
C LEU A 371 -2.35 -30.50 -7.80
N ASN A 372 -1.78 -31.26 -8.73
CA ASN A 372 -0.34 -31.40 -8.89
C ASN A 372 0.25 -30.26 -9.73
N ASP A 373 1.42 -29.78 -9.33
CA ASP A 373 2.25 -28.88 -10.14
C ASP A 373 2.95 -29.66 -11.28
N VAL A 374 3.62 -28.95 -12.19
CA VAL A 374 4.55 -29.56 -13.15
C VAL A 374 5.91 -29.83 -12.54
N GLU A 375 6.58 -30.86 -13.07
CA GLU A 375 7.92 -31.28 -12.64
C GLU A 375 8.92 -30.11 -12.60
N LYS A 376 8.90 -29.18 -13.56
CA LYS A 376 9.87 -28.07 -13.62
C LYS A 376 9.25 -26.87 -14.34
N VAL A 377 9.81 -25.70 -14.13
CA VAL A 377 9.50 -24.53 -14.98
C VAL A 377 9.81 -24.88 -16.44
N SER A 378 8.86 -24.61 -17.33
CA SER A 378 8.97 -24.90 -18.76
C SER A 378 8.33 -23.78 -19.57
N PHE A 379 8.99 -23.36 -20.65
CA PHE A 379 8.45 -22.38 -21.58
C PHE A 379 7.77 -23.02 -22.79
N LEU A 380 7.48 -24.32 -22.74
CA LEU A 380 6.70 -25.01 -23.76
C LEU A 380 5.23 -24.57 -23.68
N TYR A 381 4.71 -24.04 -24.79
CA TYR A 381 3.36 -23.50 -24.88
C TYR A 381 2.75 -23.77 -26.28
N PRO A 382 1.42 -24.00 -26.35
CA PRO A 382 0.51 -24.28 -25.22
C PRO A 382 0.76 -25.68 -24.63
N ALA A 383 -0.07 -26.16 -23.70
CA ALA A 383 -0.01 -27.56 -23.25
C ALA A 383 -0.18 -28.53 -24.44
N ALA A 384 0.43 -29.72 -24.38
CA ALA A 384 0.50 -30.64 -25.52
C ALA A 384 -0.90 -31.04 -26.03
N GLU A 385 -1.85 -31.24 -25.11
CA GLU A 385 -3.24 -31.56 -25.42
C GLU A 385 -3.95 -30.39 -26.09
N VAL A 386 -3.72 -29.15 -25.61
CA VAL A 386 -4.30 -27.93 -26.21
C VAL A 386 -3.71 -27.67 -27.59
N ALA A 387 -2.40 -27.94 -27.78
CA ALA A 387 -1.74 -27.86 -29.08
C ALA A 387 -2.37 -28.84 -30.07
N HIS A 388 -2.60 -30.09 -29.63
CA HIS A 388 -3.27 -31.12 -30.41
C HIS A 388 -4.71 -30.75 -30.77
N GLU A 389 -5.50 -30.28 -29.79
CA GLU A 389 -6.89 -29.83 -29.97
C GLU A 389 -7.01 -28.68 -30.99
N ARG A 390 -6.02 -27.80 -31.07
CA ARG A 390 -5.97 -26.66 -32.01
C ARG A 390 -5.28 -26.95 -33.33
N GLY A 391 -4.63 -28.11 -33.48
CA GLY A 391 -3.85 -28.45 -34.67
C GLY A 391 -2.59 -27.57 -34.84
N ILE A 392 -1.99 -27.10 -33.75
CA ILE A 392 -0.76 -26.28 -33.74
C ILE A 392 0.40 -27.02 -33.07
N ALA A 393 1.64 -26.63 -33.37
CA ALA A 393 2.81 -27.18 -32.70
C ALA A 393 3.02 -26.54 -31.33
N GLN A 394 3.48 -27.34 -30.36
CA GLN A 394 4.01 -26.80 -29.10
C GLN A 394 5.39 -26.20 -29.36
N VAL A 395 5.63 -24.99 -28.86
CA VAL A 395 6.89 -24.25 -29.05
C VAL A 395 7.47 -23.78 -27.71
N ASN A 396 8.79 -23.67 -27.62
CA ASN A 396 9.43 -22.98 -26.51
C ASN A 396 9.38 -21.46 -26.77
N VAL A 397 8.60 -20.73 -25.98
CA VAL A 397 8.33 -19.31 -26.21
C VAL A 397 9.60 -18.46 -26.15
N LEU A 398 10.56 -18.82 -25.28
CA LEU A 398 11.83 -18.11 -25.19
C LEU A 398 12.68 -18.29 -26.46
N ASP A 399 12.71 -19.51 -27.02
CA ASP A 399 13.39 -19.77 -28.30
C ASP A 399 12.72 -19.05 -29.48
N GLU A 400 11.39 -18.99 -29.49
CA GLU A 400 10.64 -18.25 -30.51
C GLU A 400 10.91 -16.74 -30.44
N CYS A 401 10.99 -16.17 -29.24
CA CYS A 401 11.37 -14.77 -29.04
C CYS A 401 12.82 -14.50 -29.46
N LEU A 402 13.75 -15.42 -29.16
CA LEU A 402 15.15 -15.33 -29.62
C LEU A 402 15.23 -15.36 -31.14
N ARG A 403 14.61 -16.36 -31.79
CA ARG A 403 14.57 -16.44 -33.25
C ARG A 403 13.93 -15.20 -33.86
N TYR A 404 12.81 -14.73 -33.31
CA TYR A 404 12.16 -13.51 -33.76
C TYR A 404 13.12 -12.31 -33.73
N PHE A 405 13.86 -12.13 -32.64
CA PHE A 405 14.84 -11.05 -32.49
C PHE A 405 16.00 -11.18 -33.49
N GLU A 406 16.53 -12.39 -33.66
CA GLU A 406 17.61 -12.67 -34.61
C GLU A 406 17.25 -12.33 -36.05
N HIS A 407 16.02 -12.63 -36.48
CA HIS A 407 15.58 -12.41 -37.86
C HIS A 407 15.16 -10.96 -38.11
N ASN A 408 14.50 -10.30 -37.15
CA ASN A 408 13.85 -9.01 -37.38
C ASN A 408 14.61 -7.79 -36.84
N VAL A 409 15.50 -7.98 -35.86
CA VAL A 409 16.25 -6.87 -35.24
C VAL A 409 17.73 -6.96 -35.56
N VAL A 410 18.31 -8.18 -35.57
CA VAL A 410 19.76 -8.37 -35.68
C VAL A 410 20.23 -9.30 -36.81
N PRO A 411 19.66 -9.21 -38.03
CA PRO A 411 20.05 -10.08 -39.16
C PRO A 411 21.51 -9.88 -39.58
N ASP A 412 22.05 -8.66 -39.45
CA ASP A 412 23.38 -8.25 -39.93
C ASP A 412 24.37 -7.99 -38.77
N ARG A 413 24.13 -8.57 -37.58
CA ARG A 413 24.94 -8.36 -36.37
C ARG A 413 26.44 -8.64 -36.52
N ALA A 414 26.83 -9.44 -37.51
CA ALA A 414 28.24 -9.72 -37.79
C ALA A 414 29.00 -8.47 -38.29
N VAL A 415 28.29 -7.53 -38.93
CA VAL A 415 28.86 -6.32 -39.54
C VAL A 415 28.29 -5.01 -38.98
N ASN A 416 27.16 -5.05 -38.26
CA ASN A 416 26.54 -3.89 -37.63
C ASN A 416 26.78 -3.89 -36.09
N PRO A 417 27.61 -2.96 -35.55
CA PRO A 417 27.89 -2.87 -34.11
C PRO A 417 26.66 -2.58 -33.24
N ALA A 418 25.68 -1.82 -33.75
CA ALA A 418 24.45 -1.51 -33.02
C ALA A 418 23.61 -2.78 -32.83
N GLN A 419 23.39 -3.55 -33.90
CA GLN A 419 22.73 -4.85 -33.82
C GLN A 419 23.50 -5.84 -32.94
N ALA A 420 24.84 -5.87 -33.01
CA ALA A 420 25.65 -6.71 -32.12
C ALA A 420 25.46 -6.34 -30.64
N ASN A 421 25.31 -5.05 -30.33
CA ASN A 421 25.04 -4.57 -28.98
C ASN A 421 23.62 -4.87 -28.51
N ALA A 422 22.61 -4.70 -29.38
CA ALA A 422 21.22 -5.06 -29.12
C ALA A 422 21.09 -6.56 -28.79
N TYR A 423 21.73 -7.41 -29.60
CA TYR A 423 21.78 -8.86 -29.39
C TYR A 423 22.41 -9.22 -28.04
N ARG A 424 23.53 -8.58 -27.67
CA ARG A 424 24.19 -8.80 -26.37
C ARG A 424 23.27 -8.46 -25.20
N GLN A 425 22.51 -7.37 -25.28
CA GLN A 425 21.57 -6.97 -24.23
C GLN A 425 20.41 -7.97 -24.13
N PHE A 426 19.82 -8.39 -25.25
CA PHE A 426 18.73 -9.36 -25.21
C PHE A 426 19.18 -10.73 -24.70
N LEU A 427 20.40 -11.16 -25.03
CA LEU A 427 20.97 -12.41 -24.49
C LEU A 427 21.11 -12.41 -22.97
N GLN A 428 21.21 -11.24 -22.30
CA GLN A 428 21.19 -11.19 -20.84
C GLN A 428 19.84 -11.63 -20.29
N VAL A 429 18.74 -11.16 -20.89
CA VAL A 429 17.38 -11.58 -20.55
C VAL A 429 17.17 -13.07 -20.83
N VAL A 430 17.64 -13.55 -21.99
CA VAL A 430 17.57 -14.97 -22.37
C VAL A 430 18.34 -15.83 -21.36
N ALA A 431 19.57 -15.45 -21.00
CA ALA A 431 20.38 -16.19 -20.03
C ALA A 431 19.71 -16.23 -18.65
N TYR A 432 19.09 -15.13 -18.22
CA TYR A 432 18.35 -15.09 -16.96
C TYR A 432 17.16 -16.06 -16.97
N TYR A 433 16.30 -16.03 -17.99
CA TYR A 433 15.17 -16.97 -18.07
C TYR A 433 15.60 -18.42 -18.29
N ARG A 434 16.68 -18.68 -19.03
CA ARG A 434 17.28 -20.02 -19.13
C ARG A 434 17.80 -20.56 -17.80
N SER A 435 18.24 -19.69 -16.89
CA SER A 435 18.67 -20.12 -15.55
C SER A 435 17.50 -20.57 -14.65
N ILE A 436 16.27 -20.18 -14.99
CA ILE A 436 15.03 -20.54 -14.30
C ILE A 436 14.40 -21.80 -14.92
N GLU A 437 14.44 -21.92 -16.24
CA GLU A 437 13.88 -23.07 -16.95
C GLU A 437 14.53 -24.39 -16.51
N GLY A 438 13.71 -25.43 -16.37
CA GLY A 438 14.17 -26.75 -15.92
C GLY A 438 14.41 -26.87 -14.42
N GLN A 439 14.18 -25.81 -13.64
CA GLN A 439 14.30 -25.83 -12.18
C GLN A 439 12.94 -26.01 -11.49
N ASN A 440 12.97 -26.48 -10.24
CA ASN A 440 11.82 -26.56 -9.34
C ASN A 440 11.84 -25.38 -8.35
N PHE A 441 10.68 -24.77 -8.10
CA PHE A 441 10.42 -23.71 -7.12
C PHE A 441 9.24 -24.04 -6.20
N ASN A 442 8.70 -25.25 -6.29
CA ASN A 442 7.67 -25.75 -5.41
C ASN A 442 8.33 -26.56 -4.27
N ASP A 443 8.31 -26.00 -3.07
CA ASP A 443 8.89 -26.62 -1.86
C ASP A 443 7.88 -27.43 -1.03
N SER A 444 6.70 -27.71 -1.58
CA SER A 444 5.68 -28.50 -0.87
C SER A 444 6.10 -29.96 -0.71
N GLU A 445 5.63 -30.57 0.38
CA GLU A 445 5.80 -32.00 0.65
C GLU A 445 5.14 -32.82 -0.47
N GLU A 446 3.93 -32.45 -0.88
CA GLU A 446 3.19 -33.14 -1.96
C GLU A 446 3.98 -33.17 -3.28
N TYR A 447 4.62 -32.06 -3.65
CA TYR A 447 5.48 -32.00 -4.82
C TYR A 447 6.72 -32.88 -4.65
N SER A 448 7.36 -32.84 -3.48
CA SER A 448 8.58 -33.60 -3.19
C SER A 448 8.33 -35.11 -3.26
N GLU A 449 7.17 -35.58 -2.78
CA GLU A 449 6.75 -36.98 -2.87
C GLU A 449 6.53 -37.43 -4.32
N LEU A 450 6.00 -36.54 -5.17
CA LEU A 450 5.69 -36.86 -6.57
C LEU A 450 6.93 -36.88 -7.47
N TYR A 451 7.85 -35.94 -7.29
CA TYR A 451 8.97 -35.73 -8.24
C TYR A 451 10.37 -35.92 -7.63
N GLY A 452 10.54 -35.81 -6.31
CA GLY A 452 11.83 -35.98 -5.65
C GLY A 452 12.90 -34.91 -5.99
N LEU A 453 12.49 -33.75 -6.55
CA LEU A 453 13.40 -32.68 -6.94
C LEU A 453 13.51 -31.58 -5.86
N PRO A 454 14.73 -31.12 -5.52
CA PRO A 454 14.89 -30.06 -4.53
C PRO A 454 14.36 -28.72 -5.06
N ALA A 455 13.64 -28.00 -4.21
CA ALA A 455 13.16 -26.66 -4.53
C ALA A 455 14.30 -25.63 -4.45
N ARG A 456 14.29 -24.69 -5.40
CA ARG A 456 15.12 -23.49 -5.40
C ARG A 456 14.31 -22.26 -5.04
N TRP A 457 15.00 -21.19 -4.67
CA TRP A 457 14.38 -19.91 -4.41
C TRP A 457 14.72 -18.90 -5.51
N LEU A 458 13.71 -18.24 -6.09
CA LEU A 458 13.94 -17.23 -7.14
C LEU A 458 14.91 -16.12 -6.71
N LYS A 459 14.94 -15.77 -5.42
CA LYS A 459 15.86 -14.78 -4.84
C LYS A 459 17.33 -15.19 -4.86
N GLU A 460 17.62 -16.49 -4.99
CA GLU A 460 18.99 -17.04 -5.05
C GLU A 460 19.53 -17.08 -6.48
N ILE A 461 18.65 -16.88 -7.48
CA ILE A 461 19.04 -16.75 -8.87
C ILE A 461 19.55 -15.33 -9.08
N GLN A 462 20.85 -15.21 -9.36
CA GLN A 462 21.47 -13.93 -9.71
C GLN A 462 20.73 -13.32 -10.89
N LYS A 463 20.18 -12.12 -10.72
CA LYS A 463 19.50 -11.44 -11.82
C LYS A 463 20.52 -10.85 -12.78
N SER A 464 20.11 -10.73 -14.03
CA SER A 464 20.82 -9.95 -15.05
C SER A 464 20.20 -8.56 -15.17
N PRO A 465 20.86 -7.63 -15.89
CA PRO A 465 20.18 -6.43 -16.39
C PRO A 465 18.87 -6.80 -17.07
N ASN A 466 17.81 -6.11 -16.69
CA ASN A 466 16.43 -6.50 -17.02
C ASN A 466 15.60 -5.36 -17.60
N ASN A 467 16.12 -4.13 -17.65
CA ASN A 467 15.56 -3.05 -18.47
C ASN A 467 16.16 -3.18 -19.87
N LEU A 468 15.30 -3.47 -20.85
CA LEU A 468 15.68 -3.68 -22.24
C LEU A 468 14.91 -2.67 -23.10
N PRO A 469 15.60 -1.77 -23.82
CA PRO A 469 14.96 -0.93 -24.83
C PRO A 469 14.26 -1.78 -25.90
N TYR A 470 13.18 -1.28 -26.47
CA TYR A 470 12.76 -1.77 -27.78
C TYR A 470 13.73 -1.25 -28.83
N PHE A 471 14.04 -2.05 -29.84
CA PHE A 471 15.04 -1.71 -30.86
C PHE A 471 14.41 -1.45 -32.22
N HIS A 472 15.00 -0.53 -32.98
CA HIS A 472 14.70 -0.35 -34.40
C HIS A 472 15.40 -1.42 -35.25
N ALA A 473 15.01 -1.55 -36.53
CA ALA A 473 15.54 -2.56 -37.44
C ALA A 473 17.08 -2.44 -37.67
N ASP A 474 17.66 -1.27 -37.46
CA ASP A 474 19.10 -1.03 -37.54
C ASP A 474 19.86 -1.41 -36.25
N GLY A 475 19.15 -1.89 -35.23
CA GLY A 475 19.68 -2.26 -33.92
C GLY A 475 19.87 -1.10 -32.95
N THR A 476 19.47 0.12 -33.31
CA THR A 476 19.50 1.27 -32.39
C THR A 476 18.37 1.18 -31.35
N PRO A 477 18.61 1.54 -30.08
CA PRO A 477 17.59 1.51 -29.05
C PRO A 477 16.61 2.68 -29.21
N SER A 478 15.32 2.43 -29.01
CA SER A 478 14.31 3.48 -28.83
C SER A 478 14.37 4.08 -27.41
N SER A 479 13.63 5.17 -27.18
CA SER A 479 13.43 5.75 -25.84
C SER A 479 12.57 4.87 -24.93
N CYS A 480 11.77 3.97 -25.50
CA CYS A 480 10.84 3.11 -24.78
C CYS A 480 11.51 1.79 -24.41
N PHE A 481 11.24 1.29 -23.21
CA PHE A 481 11.85 0.04 -22.73
C PHE A 481 10.87 -0.81 -21.93
N ALA A 482 11.17 -2.10 -21.87
CA ALA A 482 10.50 -3.06 -21.01
C ALA A 482 11.41 -3.48 -19.85
N THR A 483 10.82 -3.75 -18.69
CA THR A 483 11.48 -4.29 -17.50
C THR A 483 11.01 -5.73 -17.27
N PHE A 484 11.89 -6.68 -17.55
CA PHE A 484 11.65 -8.10 -17.33
C PHE A 484 11.76 -8.47 -15.85
N SER A 485 10.91 -9.39 -15.39
CA SER A 485 10.93 -9.92 -14.02
C SER A 485 10.43 -11.36 -13.95
N THR A 486 10.21 -11.89 -12.75
CA THR A 486 9.50 -13.17 -12.50
C THR A 486 8.05 -12.96 -12.07
N GLY A 487 7.62 -11.70 -11.90
CA GLY A 487 6.25 -11.28 -11.63
C GLY A 487 5.55 -10.91 -12.94
N GLY A 488 5.46 -9.61 -13.20
CA GLY A 488 4.91 -9.05 -14.45
C GLY A 488 5.94 -8.23 -15.23
N ILE A 489 5.61 -7.91 -16.48
CA ILE A 489 6.38 -6.96 -17.30
C ILE A 489 5.86 -5.56 -17.03
N HIS A 490 6.80 -4.61 -16.99
CA HIS A 490 6.53 -3.20 -16.90
C HIS A 490 7.28 -2.47 -18.01
N GLY A 491 6.92 -1.24 -18.31
CA GLY A 491 7.61 -0.45 -19.32
C GLY A 491 7.23 1.02 -19.24
N ALA A 492 8.15 1.85 -19.69
CA ALA A 492 8.03 3.30 -19.67
C ALA A 492 8.92 3.88 -20.76
N GLU A 493 8.89 5.21 -20.88
CA GLU A 493 9.78 5.96 -21.74
C GLU A 493 10.89 6.64 -20.92
N ALA A 494 12.11 6.64 -21.44
CA ALA A 494 13.24 7.34 -20.88
C ALA A 494 13.46 8.69 -21.58
N ASP A 495 13.89 9.70 -20.82
CA ASP A 495 14.32 10.99 -21.37
C ASP A 495 15.75 10.88 -21.93
N LEU A 496 15.85 10.39 -23.17
CA LEU A 496 17.13 10.28 -23.86
C LEU A 496 17.79 11.64 -24.11
N ALA A 497 17.01 12.73 -24.25
CA ALA A 497 17.58 14.05 -24.45
C ALA A 497 18.32 14.54 -23.19
N ALA A 498 17.75 14.32 -22.00
CA ALA A 498 18.41 14.60 -20.74
C ALA A 498 19.66 13.71 -20.53
N PHE A 499 19.56 12.43 -20.89
CA PHE A 499 20.69 11.50 -20.82
C PHE A 499 21.85 11.90 -21.75
N ASP A 500 21.55 12.23 -23.01
CA ASP A 500 22.54 12.62 -24.01
C ASP A 500 23.24 13.93 -23.63
N ARG A 501 22.51 14.90 -23.07
CA ARG A 501 23.10 16.14 -22.51
C ARG A 501 24.12 15.83 -21.42
N ASP A 502 23.76 14.97 -20.46
CA ASP A 502 24.66 14.56 -19.40
C ASP A 502 25.88 13.77 -19.92
N CYS A 503 25.68 12.94 -20.95
CA CYS A 503 26.77 12.20 -21.60
C CYS A 503 27.75 13.14 -22.30
N ALA A 504 27.25 14.14 -23.04
CA ALA A 504 28.06 15.16 -23.68
C ALA A 504 28.82 16.00 -22.63
N ASP A 505 28.18 16.37 -21.53
CA ASP A 505 28.79 17.05 -20.38
C ASP A 505 29.96 16.25 -19.79
N HIS A 506 29.77 14.94 -19.61
CA HIS A 506 30.82 14.06 -19.10
C HIS A 506 31.99 13.94 -20.08
N GLN A 507 31.71 13.76 -21.38
CA GLN A 507 32.73 13.73 -22.43
C GLN A 507 33.54 15.03 -22.49
N ARG A 508 32.87 16.18 -22.32
CA ARG A 508 33.54 17.49 -22.23
C ARG A 508 34.49 17.55 -21.04
N LEU A 509 34.08 17.06 -19.86
CA LEU A 509 34.93 17.03 -18.67
C LEU A 509 36.12 16.07 -18.82
N GLU A 510 35.91 14.93 -19.47
CA GLU A 510 36.97 13.97 -19.81
C GLU A 510 37.99 14.57 -20.77
N MET A 511 37.51 15.21 -21.84
CA MET A 511 38.35 15.94 -22.79
C MET A 511 39.16 17.04 -22.09
N MET A 512 38.54 17.84 -21.22
CA MET A 512 39.22 18.89 -20.45
C MET A 512 40.33 18.32 -19.56
N LEU A 513 40.07 17.22 -18.86
CA LEU A 513 41.07 16.56 -18.00
C LEU A 513 42.23 15.99 -18.82
N GLY A 514 41.94 15.35 -19.95
CA GLY A 514 42.94 14.85 -20.88
C GLY A 514 43.81 15.97 -21.45
N LEU A 515 43.19 17.07 -21.88
CA LEU A 515 43.88 18.24 -22.42
C LEU A 515 44.75 18.92 -21.37
N ALA A 516 44.25 19.08 -20.14
CA ALA A 516 45.01 19.66 -19.04
C ALA A 516 46.28 18.86 -18.75
N ARG A 517 46.17 17.53 -18.64
CA ARG A 517 47.31 16.62 -18.42
C ARG A 517 48.28 16.59 -19.60
N HIS A 518 47.77 16.79 -20.82
CA HIS A 518 48.61 16.83 -22.01
C HIS A 518 49.45 18.12 -22.07
N LEU A 519 48.81 19.28 -21.85
CA LEU A 519 49.47 20.59 -21.89
C LEU A 519 50.35 20.85 -20.66
N TYR A 520 49.92 20.35 -19.50
CA TYR A 520 50.59 20.51 -18.22
C TYR A 520 50.69 19.13 -17.52
N PRO A 521 51.74 18.34 -17.77
CA PRO A 521 51.86 17.00 -17.18
C PRO A 521 51.86 17.00 -15.64
N ASP A 522 52.45 18.02 -14.99
CA ASP A 522 52.35 18.24 -13.53
C ASP A 522 51.22 19.23 -13.23
N ALA A 523 50.29 18.84 -12.34
CA ALA A 523 49.19 19.69 -11.90
C ALA A 523 49.66 21.00 -11.23
N LYS A 524 50.88 21.02 -10.67
CA LYS A 524 51.50 22.24 -10.12
C LYS A 524 51.78 23.26 -11.21
N ASP A 525 52.17 22.82 -12.41
CA ASP A 525 52.42 23.70 -13.55
C ASP A 525 51.11 24.31 -14.06
N TYR A 526 50.04 23.52 -14.10
CA TYR A 526 48.70 24.05 -14.39
C TYR A 526 48.25 25.08 -13.37
N VAL A 527 48.42 24.82 -12.06
CA VAL A 527 48.07 25.79 -11.01
C VAL A 527 48.94 27.05 -11.10
N ALA A 528 50.23 26.90 -11.42
CA ALA A 528 51.13 28.03 -11.63
C ALA A 528 50.68 28.90 -12.81
N GLU A 529 50.31 28.26 -13.93
CA GLU A 529 49.79 28.92 -15.12
C GLU A 529 48.44 29.61 -14.86
N ALA A 530 47.50 28.92 -14.20
CA ALA A 530 46.20 29.51 -13.85
C ALA A 530 46.37 30.76 -12.98
N LYS A 531 47.27 30.69 -11.99
CA LYS A 531 47.62 31.84 -11.14
C LYS A 531 48.33 32.93 -11.94
N ARG A 532 49.19 32.60 -12.91
CA ARG A 532 49.82 33.58 -13.79
C ARG A 532 48.75 34.35 -14.57
N GLN A 533 47.81 33.65 -15.19
CA GLN A 533 46.73 34.27 -15.95
C GLN A 533 45.78 35.10 -15.06
N HIS A 534 45.42 34.60 -13.88
CA HIS A 534 44.59 35.35 -12.93
C HIS A 534 45.29 36.60 -12.37
N ASN A 535 46.62 36.61 -12.26
CA ASN A 535 47.39 37.79 -11.85
C ASN A 535 47.75 38.71 -13.03
N THR A 536 47.42 38.36 -14.27
CA THR A 536 47.65 39.21 -15.43
C THR A 536 46.51 40.22 -15.56
N LEU A 537 46.83 41.51 -15.45
CA LEU A 537 45.87 42.60 -15.57
C LEU A 537 45.97 43.19 -16.98
N PRO A 538 44.93 43.07 -17.82
CA PRO A 538 44.93 43.66 -19.16
C PRO A 538 44.86 45.18 -19.08
N LEU A 539 45.51 45.83 -20.03
CA LEU A 539 45.54 47.28 -20.22
C LEU A 539 44.74 47.66 -21.48
N ALA A 540 44.29 48.92 -21.56
CA ALA A 540 43.38 49.38 -22.62
C ALA A 540 44.02 49.32 -24.02
N GLU A 541 45.35 49.45 -24.10
CA GLU A 541 46.13 49.37 -25.34
C GLU A 541 46.42 47.93 -25.82
N GLY A 542 45.86 46.92 -25.15
CA GLY A 542 46.05 45.50 -25.49
C GLY A 542 47.31 44.85 -24.87
N SER A 543 48.11 45.61 -24.12
CA SER A 543 49.21 45.09 -23.31
C SER A 543 48.71 44.57 -21.95
N ALA A 544 49.59 44.01 -21.12
CA ALA A 544 49.22 43.57 -19.77
C ALA A 544 50.34 43.79 -18.76
N VAL A 545 49.99 43.77 -17.46
CA VAL A 545 50.92 43.87 -16.32
C VAL A 545 50.64 42.77 -15.30
N ASP A 546 51.66 42.35 -14.55
CA ASP A 546 51.49 41.39 -13.47
C ASP A 546 51.07 42.11 -12.18
N LYS A 547 49.88 41.80 -11.66
CA LYS A 547 49.33 42.31 -10.41
C LYS A 547 50.35 42.27 -9.26
N ARG A 548 51.15 41.21 -9.18
CA ARG A 548 52.15 41.01 -8.11
C ARG A 548 53.29 42.02 -8.18
N LEU A 549 53.56 42.59 -9.35
CA LEU A 549 54.59 43.60 -9.59
C LEU A 549 54.04 45.02 -9.44
N VAL A 550 52.76 45.24 -9.77
CA VAL A 550 52.16 46.59 -9.82
C VAL A 550 51.27 46.97 -8.63
N LEU A 551 50.57 46.02 -7.99
CA LEU A 551 49.59 46.31 -6.93
C LEU A 551 49.92 45.62 -5.60
N ILE A 552 49.52 46.26 -4.49
CA ILE A 552 49.50 45.70 -3.14
C ILE A 552 48.05 45.66 -2.66
N GLY A 553 47.60 44.47 -2.25
CA GLY A 553 46.23 44.23 -1.79
C GLY A 553 45.29 43.73 -2.90
N SER A 554 44.16 43.17 -2.47
CA SER A 554 43.06 42.71 -3.35
C SER A 554 41.70 43.30 -2.94
N ASP A 555 41.69 44.22 -1.95
CA ASP A 555 40.50 44.94 -1.49
C ASP A 555 40.43 46.27 -2.26
N PRO A 556 39.37 46.52 -3.07
CA PRO A 556 39.25 47.74 -3.87
C PRO A 556 39.38 49.03 -3.05
N HIS A 557 39.04 49.01 -1.76
CA HIS A 557 39.14 50.19 -0.88
C HIS A 557 40.54 50.39 -0.28
N LYS A 558 41.42 49.38 -0.38
CA LYS A 558 42.76 49.40 0.23
C LYS A 558 43.90 49.14 -0.76
N VAL A 559 43.57 48.83 -2.02
CA VAL A 559 44.55 48.53 -3.05
C VAL A 559 45.39 49.76 -3.38
N ARG A 560 46.71 49.56 -3.51
CA ARG A 560 47.66 50.64 -3.81
C ARG A 560 48.68 50.18 -4.83
N TYR A 561 49.21 51.12 -5.61
CA TYR A 561 50.38 50.85 -6.44
C TYR A 561 51.61 50.50 -5.59
N ARG A 562 52.40 49.53 -6.07
CA ARG A 562 53.70 49.20 -5.51
C ARG A 562 54.67 50.36 -5.77
N LYS A 563 55.54 50.64 -4.80
CA LYS A 563 56.68 51.53 -5.02
C LYS A 563 57.69 50.83 -5.93
N PRO A 564 58.17 51.47 -7.01
CA PRO A 564 59.24 50.92 -7.84
C PRO A 564 60.48 50.63 -7.00
N LYS A 565 61.04 49.43 -7.12
CA LYS A 565 62.33 49.10 -6.51
C LYS A 565 63.46 49.60 -7.40
N LYS A 566 64.51 50.18 -6.79
CA LYS A 566 65.66 50.74 -7.53
C LYS A 566 66.41 49.70 -8.36
N ASP A 567 66.38 48.43 -7.96
CA ASP A 567 67.14 47.33 -8.58
C ASP A 567 66.23 46.36 -9.38
N ASP A 568 65.00 46.77 -9.73
CA ASP A 568 64.04 45.96 -10.51
C ASP A 568 63.44 46.81 -11.66
N PRO A 569 64.17 46.98 -12.78
CA PRO A 569 63.74 47.83 -13.88
C PRO A 569 62.44 47.34 -14.53
N VAL A 570 62.18 46.03 -14.51
CA VAL A 570 60.97 45.42 -15.07
C VAL A 570 59.75 45.76 -14.24
N GLN A 571 59.86 45.71 -12.91
CA GLN A 571 58.78 46.16 -12.02
C GLN A 571 58.49 47.66 -12.21
N ALA A 572 59.55 48.48 -12.26
CA ALA A 572 59.42 49.92 -12.43
C ALA A 572 58.67 50.28 -13.73
N GLU A 573 59.05 49.66 -14.85
CA GLU A 573 58.40 49.85 -16.15
C GLU A 573 56.91 49.47 -16.12
N GLN A 574 56.57 48.30 -15.54
CA GLN A 574 55.17 47.87 -15.44
C GLN A 574 54.33 48.77 -14.54
N VAL A 575 54.88 49.26 -13.43
CA VAL A 575 54.18 50.22 -12.55
C VAL A 575 53.91 51.53 -13.30
N THR A 576 54.91 52.07 -14.01
CA THR A 576 54.75 53.29 -14.80
C THR A 576 53.70 53.12 -15.91
N ARG A 577 53.75 52.02 -16.66
CA ARG A 577 52.77 51.73 -17.72
C ARG A 577 51.35 51.58 -17.19
N ALA A 578 51.18 50.88 -16.07
CA ALA A 578 49.90 50.73 -15.40
C ALA A 578 49.33 52.06 -14.90
N GLN A 579 50.15 52.89 -14.24
CA GLN A 579 49.75 54.21 -13.73
C GLN A 579 49.38 55.21 -14.84
N ALA A 580 50.03 55.12 -16.00
CA ALA A 580 49.76 56.00 -17.14
C ALA A 580 48.34 55.81 -17.70
N GLN A 581 47.80 54.59 -17.65
CA GLN A 581 46.46 54.26 -18.17
C GLN A 581 45.40 54.21 -17.07
N PHE A 582 45.76 53.77 -15.87
CA PHE A 582 44.86 53.65 -14.72
C PHE A 582 45.44 54.43 -13.54
N PRO A 583 45.19 55.75 -13.42
CA PRO A 583 45.67 56.53 -12.28
C PRO A 583 45.15 56.00 -10.93
N ASP A 584 43.93 55.44 -10.94
CA ASP A 584 43.34 54.75 -9.79
C ASP A 584 43.68 53.25 -9.79
N PRO A 585 44.38 52.73 -8.76
CA PRO A 585 44.69 51.30 -8.65
C PRO A 585 43.44 50.41 -8.48
N ALA A 586 42.32 50.93 -7.99
CA ALA A 586 41.07 50.17 -7.89
C ALA A 586 40.49 49.89 -9.27
N ALA A 587 40.55 50.86 -10.18
CA ALA A 587 40.12 50.71 -11.58
C ALA A 587 41.00 49.72 -12.38
N LEU A 588 42.29 49.56 -12.02
CA LEU A 588 43.13 48.51 -12.61
C LEU A 588 42.81 47.13 -12.01
N LEU A 589 42.50 47.05 -10.71
CA LEU A 589 42.15 45.79 -10.07
C LEU A 589 40.84 45.19 -10.63
N THR A 590 39.88 46.01 -11.08
CA THR A 590 38.64 45.52 -11.71
C THR A 590 38.86 44.85 -13.06
N THR A 591 40.03 45.02 -13.70
CA THR A 591 40.38 44.29 -14.94
C THR A 591 40.86 42.87 -14.67
N GLN A 592 41.09 42.52 -13.41
CA GLN A 592 41.43 41.16 -12.99
C GLN A 592 40.27 40.20 -13.25
N ARG A 593 40.58 38.97 -13.68
CA ARG A 593 39.59 37.89 -13.72
C ARG A 593 38.93 37.68 -12.37
N CYS A 594 37.64 37.34 -12.37
CA CYS A 594 36.89 37.10 -11.14
C CYS A 594 37.53 35.96 -10.32
N GLU A 595 37.37 36.02 -9.00
CA GLU A 595 38.00 35.04 -8.08
C GLU A 595 37.58 33.59 -8.36
N HIS A 596 36.34 33.36 -8.79
CA HIS A 596 35.85 32.01 -9.13
C HIS A 596 36.55 31.41 -10.38
N GLU A 597 37.24 32.22 -11.17
CA GLU A 597 38.03 31.81 -12.34
C GLU A 597 39.53 31.72 -12.05
N ALA A 598 39.97 31.92 -10.80
CA ALA A 598 41.38 32.00 -10.44
C ALA A 598 42.21 30.75 -10.79
N PHE A 599 41.54 29.61 -10.98
CA PHE A 599 42.15 28.33 -11.37
C PHE A 599 41.84 27.91 -12.81
N ASN A 600 41.25 28.79 -13.62
CA ASN A 600 40.97 28.51 -15.02
C ASN A 600 42.17 28.89 -15.89
N VAL A 601 42.46 28.04 -16.88
CA VAL A 601 43.53 28.27 -17.87
C VAL A 601 42.89 28.47 -19.23
N ALA A 602 43.08 29.66 -19.80
CA ALA A 602 42.68 29.97 -21.18
C ALA A 602 43.82 29.57 -22.13
N ILE A 603 43.49 28.84 -23.20
CA ILE A 603 44.42 28.40 -24.24
C ILE A 603 43.92 28.90 -25.60
N ALA A 604 44.83 29.20 -26.52
CA ALA A 604 44.45 29.59 -27.87
C ALA A 604 43.86 28.37 -28.61
N ASP A 605 42.66 28.53 -29.15
CA ASP A 605 41.99 27.52 -29.98
C ASP A 605 41.18 28.20 -31.07
N SER A 606 41.65 28.08 -32.31
CA SER A 606 41.00 28.62 -33.51
C SER A 606 39.57 28.09 -33.76
N LYS A 607 39.19 26.96 -33.14
CA LYS A 607 37.86 26.36 -33.27
C LYS A 607 36.88 26.78 -32.18
N SER A 608 37.36 27.41 -31.11
CA SER A 608 36.52 27.89 -30.02
C SER A 608 36.01 29.31 -30.29
N PRO A 609 34.78 29.66 -29.84
CA PRO A 609 34.27 31.03 -29.92
C PRO A 609 35.25 32.03 -29.28
N GLY A 610 35.62 33.07 -30.03
CA GLY A 610 36.62 34.05 -29.57
C GLY A 610 38.08 33.59 -29.65
N GLY A 611 38.37 32.45 -30.28
CA GLY A 611 39.73 31.94 -30.49
C GLY A 611 40.39 31.37 -29.23
N VAL A 612 39.61 31.12 -28.17
CA VAL A 612 40.11 30.71 -26.85
C VAL A 612 39.25 29.59 -26.28
N PHE A 613 39.89 28.51 -25.84
CA PHE A 613 39.27 27.46 -25.04
C PHE A 613 39.66 27.64 -23.57
N VAL A 614 38.72 27.47 -22.64
CA VAL A 614 38.99 27.61 -21.19
C VAL A 614 38.93 26.25 -20.53
N ILE A 615 40.03 25.83 -19.92
CA ILE A 615 40.09 24.67 -19.03
C ILE A 615 39.69 25.13 -17.62
N GLU A 616 38.64 24.54 -17.07
CA GLU A 616 38.14 24.89 -15.74
C GLU A 616 38.92 24.15 -14.65
N GLY A 617 39.52 24.90 -13.72
CA GLY A 617 40.32 24.30 -12.64
C GLY A 617 39.51 23.34 -11.76
N LYS A 618 38.25 23.67 -11.48
CA LYS A 618 37.33 22.83 -10.69
C LYS A 618 37.03 21.48 -11.36
N ALA A 619 37.02 21.45 -12.69
CA ALA A 619 36.76 20.26 -13.49
C ALA A 619 37.94 19.28 -13.49
N VAL A 620 39.19 19.79 -13.43
CA VAL A 620 40.39 18.96 -13.64
C VAL A 620 41.22 18.72 -12.37
N LEU A 621 41.19 19.62 -11.38
CA LEU A 621 41.98 19.50 -10.16
C LEU A 621 41.21 18.81 -9.03
N ALA A 622 41.87 17.86 -8.35
CA ALA A 622 41.45 17.29 -7.07
C ALA A 622 41.98 18.12 -5.89
N LYS A 623 43.20 18.67 -6.04
CA LYS A 623 43.81 19.62 -5.10
C LYS A 623 44.37 20.81 -5.89
N SER A 624 44.11 22.02 -5.44
CA SER A 624 44.51 23.27 -6.10
C SER A 624 45.60 24.05 -5.35
N ALA A 625 46.07 23.54 -4.21
CA ALA A 625 47.14 24.17 -3.43
C ALA A 625 48.48 24.06 -4.17
N ALA A 626 49.19 25.18 -4.36
CA ALA A 626 50.37 25.25 -5.24
C ALA A 626 51.50 24.27 -4.91
N LYS A 627 51.62 23.80 -3.66
CA LYS A 627 52.65 22.82 -3.25
C LYS A 627 52.21 21.36 -3.34
N SER A 628 50.91 21.11 -3.46
CA SER A 628 50.29 19.79 -3.39
C SER A 628 49.16 19.63 -4.41
N ALA A 629 49.27 20.34 -5.54
CA ALA A 629 48.29 20.29 -6.61
C ALA A 629 48.27 18.89 -7.23
N GLU A 630 47.07 18.36 -7.47
CA GLU A 630 46.86 17.03 -8.01
C GLU A 630 45.68 17.09 -8.99
N TYR A 631 45.85 16.46 -10.15
CA TYR A 631 44.73 16.23 -11.07
C TYR A 631 43.76 15.21 -10.46
N ARG A 632 42.48 15.32 -10.82
CA ARG A 632 41.52 14.24 -10.59
C ARG A 632 41.96 13.01 -11.36
N THR A 633 41.71 11.83 -10.83
CA THR A 633 41.97 10.55 -11.52
C THR A 633 40.94 10.28 -12.61
N GLU A 634 39.69 10.68 -12.36
CA GLU A 634 38.51 10.56 -13.24
C GLU A 634 37.83 11.94 -13.41
N PRO A 635 36.96 12.12 -14.42
CA PRO A 635 36.19 13.35 -14.58
C PRO A 635 35.40 13.75 -13.32
N ALA A 636 35.20 15.05 -13.12
CA ALA A 636 34.56 15.59 -11.91
C ALA A 636 33.11 15.10 -11.68
N LYS A 637 32.42 14.69 -12.75
CA LYS A 637 31.13 14.00 -12.71
C LYS A 637 31.36 12.56 -13.15
N LYS A 638 30.72 11.60 -12.47
CA LYS A 638 30.70 10.20 -12.91
C LYS A 638 30.06 10.08 -14.28
N ARG A 639 30.44 9.04 -15.03
CA ARG A 639 29.80 8.71 -16.30
C ARG A 639 28.29 8.50 -16.06
N PRO A 640 27.42 9.16 -16.81
CA PRO A 640 25.99 8.92 -16.74
C PRO A 640 25.67 7.47 -17.14
N GLU A 641 24.71 6.87 -16.43
CA GLU A 641 24.17 5.55 -16.75
C GLU A 641 22.66 5.69 -16.89
N LEU A 642 22.07 5.22 -17.99
CA LEU A 642 20.62 5.29 -18.16
C LEU A 642 19.93 4.34 -17.15
N PHE A 643 20.42 3.10 -17.10
CA PHE A 643 19.94 2.07 -16.20
C PHE A 643 21.02 1.72 -15.16
N MET A 644 20.76 2.04 -13.90
CA MET A 644 21.68 1.72 -12.79
C MET A 644 21.49 0.28 -12.33
N ALA A 645 22.58 -0.43 -12.10
CA ALA A 645 22.56 -1.75 -11.46
C ALA A 645 22.10 -1.64 -9.99
N ARG A 646 21.37 -2.66 -9.55
CA ARG A 646 21.01 -2.92 -8.15
C ARG A 646 21.91 -4.02 -7.58
N ASP A 647 21.92 -4.15 -6.26
CA ASP A 647 22.69 -5.16 -5.54
C ASP A 647 22.34 -6.60 -5.97
N ASP A 648 21.11 -6.83 -6.43
CA ASP A 648 20.64 -8.14 -6.91
C ASP A 648 20.97 -8.43 -8.38
N GLY A 649 21.70 -7.53 -9.07
CA GLY A 649 22.08 -7.63 -10.49
C GLY A 649 21.04 -7.10 -11.49
N SER A 650 19.81 -6.83 -11.05
CA SER A 650 18.80 -6.17 -11.90
C SER A 650 19.14 -4.71 -12.12
N THR A 651 18.47 -4.06 -13.08
CA THR A 651 18.67 -2.64 -13.35
C THR A 651 17.43 -1.81 -13.01
N LYS A 652 17.60 -0.48 -12.94
CA LYS A 652 16.49 0.49 -12.85
C LYS A 652 16.83 1.77 -13.61
N LEU A 653 15.83 2.37 -14.26
CA LEU A 653 15.98 3.71 -14.81
C LEU A 653 16.40 4.70 -13.72
N GLN A 654 17.36 5.58 -14.01
CA GLN A 654 17.65 6.68 -13.10
C GLN A 654 16.44 7.62 -13.02
N PRO A 655 15.97 8.01 -11.82
CA PRO A 655 14.77 8.85 -11.68
C PRO A 655 14.84 10.17 -12.46
N LYS A 656 16.03 10.76 -12.63
CA LYS A 656 16.23 12.00 -13.42
C LYS A 656 16.05 11.83 -14.93
N TYR A 657 15.99 10.60 -15.43
CA TYR A 657 15.73 10.28 -16.83
C TYR A 657 14.36 9.64 -17.02
N ALA A 658 13.49 9.67 -16.00
CA ALA A 658 12.10 9.27 -16.16
C ALA A 658 11.36 10.32 -16.99
N ARG A 659 10.62 9.88 -18.00
CA ARG A 659 9.82 10.76 -18.86
C ARG A 659 8.33 10.53 -18.58
N THR A 660 7.60 11.61 -18.41
CA THR A 660 6.14 11.62 -18.53
C THR A 660 5.78 11.80 -19.99
N SER A 661 5.19 10.78 -20.58
CA SER A 661 4.72 10.77 -21.97
C SER A 661 3.23 11.09 -22.02
N ALA A 662 2.81 11.79 -23.07
CA ALA A 662 1.40 12.09 -23.31
C ALA A 662 1.07 12.03 -24.80
N GLY A 663 -0.06 11.42 -25.14
CA GLY A 663 -0.50 11.32 -26.53
C GLY A 663 -1.77 10.52 -26.73
N LEU A 664 -2.30 10.58 -27.95
CA LEU A 664 -3.31 9.64 -28.41
C LEU A 664 -2.64 8.28 -28.61
N VAL A 665 -3.15 7.27 -27.92
CA VAL A 665 -2.62 5.91 -27.93
C VAL A 665 -3.71 4.92 -28.31
N THR A 666 -3.28 3.75 -28.76
CA THR A 666 -4.10 2.54 -28.71
C THR A 666 -3.65 1.74 -27.51
N HIS A 667 -4.58 1.47 -26.59
CA HIS A 667 -4.37 0.52 -25.51
C HIS A 667 -4.66 -0.88 -26.05
N GLU A 668 -3.62 -1.71 -26.10
CA GLU A 668 -3.72 -3.11 -26.49
C GLU A 668 -4.13 -3.93 -25.27
N ASP A 669 -5.43 -3.97 -24.95
CA ASP A 669 -5.94 -4.71 -23.78
C ASP A 669 -5.95 -6.21 -24.07
N PHE A 670 -5.19 -6.97 -23.29
CA PHE A 670 -5.11 -8.43 -23.45
C PHE A 670 -6.26 -9.08 -22.68
N THR A 671 -7.29 -9.50 -23.41
CA THR A 671 -8.54 -9.96 -22.80
C THR A 671 -8.31 -11.17 -21.89
N SER A 672 -8.48 -10.94 -20.58
CA SER A 672 -8.30 -11.98 -19.55
C SER A 672 -6.95 -12.70 -19.67
N TYR A 673 -5.86 -11.93 -19.84
CA TYR A 673 -4.55 -12.42 -20.27
C TYR A 673 -4.01 -13.65 -19.52
N TYR A 674 -3.70 -13.51 -18.23
CA TYR A 674 -3.20 -14.61 -17.40
C TYR A 674 -4.22 -15.76 -17.27
N PRO A 675 -5.52 -15.50 -17.07
CA PRO A 675 -6.51 -16.57 -17.17
C PRO A 675 -6.48 -17.36 -18.47
N ASN A 676 -6.31 -16.69 -19.62
CA ASN A 676 -6.24 -17.34 -20.91
C ASN A 676 -4.95 -18.18 -21.05
N LEU A 677 -3.80 -17.66 -20.59
CA LEU A 677 -2.54 -18.42 -20.54
C LEU A 677 -2.68 -19.67 -19.67
N LEU A 678 -3.24 -19.55 -18.46
CA LEU A 678 -3.42 -20.68 -17.53
C LEU A 678 -4.34 -21.75 -18.12
N ARG A 679 -5.42 -21.35 -18.79
CA ARG A 679 -6.29 -22.25 -19.55
C ARG A 679 -5.52 -22.97 -20.66
N ASN A 680 -4.75 -22.24 -21.47
CA ASN A 680 -3.97 -22.81 -22.58
C ASN A 680 -2.84 -23.71 -22.08
N MET A 681 -2.41 -23.54 -20.83
CA MET A 681 -1.47 -24.42 -20.14
C MET A 681 -2.15 -25.58 -19.40
N ARG A 682 -3.49 -25.66 -19.35
CA ARG A 682 -4.24 -26.61 -18.51
C ARG A 682 -3.77 -26.63 -17.06
N ALA A 683 -3.54 -25.44 -16.50
CA ALA A 683 -2.97 -25.31 -15.16
C ALA A 683 -3.86 -25.95 -14.08
N PHE A 684 -5.19 -25.85 -14.21
CA PHE A 684 -6.14 -26.30 -13.19
C PHE A 684 -7.08 -27.42 -13.66
N TYR A 685 -6.63 -28.25 -14.61
CA TYR A 685 -7.39 -29.46 -14.95
C TYR A 685 -7.50 -30.36 -13.72
N ASN A 686 -8.73 -30.71 -13.35
CA ASN A 686 -9.00 -31.53 -12.18
C ASN A 686 -9.47 -32.93 -12.64
N PRO A 687 -8.62 -33.97 -12.52
CA PRO A 687 -8.98 -35.33 -12.93
C PRO A 687 -10.20 -35.89 -12.20
N GLU A 688 -10.39 -35.49 -10.95
CA GLU A 688 -11.47 -35.96 -10.10
C GLU A 688 -12.83 -35.39 -10.52
N LEU A 689 -12.85 -34.16 -11.01
CA LEU A 689 -14.04 -33.52 -11.60
C LEU A 689 -14.25 -33.93 -13.07
N GLY A 690 -13.21 -34.45 -13.72
CA GLY A 690 -13.23 -34.78 -15.15
C GLY A 690 -13.24 -33.55 -16.07
N GLU A 691 -12.99 -32.36 -15.54
CA GLU A 691 -13.06 -31.09 -16.27
C GLU A 691 -11.94 -30.11 -15.86
N ASP A 692 -11.62 -29.18 -16.77
CA ASP A 692 -10.93 -27.94 -16.41
C ASP A 692 -11.98 -26.90 -16.02
N ARG A 693 -12.37 -26.90 -14.74
CA ARG A 693 -13.38 -25.97 -14.22
C ARG A 693 -12.95 -24.52 -14.36
N TYR A 694 -11.64 -24.24 -14.32
CA TYR A 694 -11.13 -22.90 -14.54
C TYR A 694 -11.44 -22.42 -15.97
N ALA A 695 -11.28 -23.30 -16.96
CA ALA A 695 -11.69 -23.03 -18.34
C ALA A 695 -13.22 -22.82 -18.46
N THR A 696 -14.03 -23.62 -17.77
CA THR A 696 -15.50 -23.43 -17.73
C THR A 696 -15.87 -22.06 -17.17
N ILE A 697 -15.29 -21.67 -16.04
CA ILE A 697 -15.52 -20.37 -15.39
C ILE A 697 -15.08 -19.21 -16.29
N PHE A 698 -14.01 -19.38 -17.06
CA PHE A 698 -13.59 -18.40 -18.07
C PHE A 698 -14.69 -18.16 -19.11
N PHE A 699 -15.25 -19.22 -19.69
CA PHE A 699 -16.33 -19.07 -20.68
C PHE A 699 -17.65 -18.61 -20.07
N ASP A 700 -17.91 -18.94 -18.80
CA ASP A 700 -19.06 -18.45 -18.05
C ASP A 700 -18.99 -16.93 -17.86
N LYS A 701 -17.80 -16.36 -17.57
CA LYS A 701 -17.58 -14.91 -17.51
C LYS A 701 -18.02 -14.23 -18.82
N GLU A 702 -17.65 -14.79 -19.96
CA GLU A 702 -18.00 -14.27 -21.29
C GLU A 702 -19.48 -14.44 -21.60
N ARG A 703 -20.08 -15.57 -21.23
CA ARG A 703 -21.53 -15.79 -21.35
C ARG A 703 -22.31 -14.77 -20.51
N LEU A 704 -21.97 -14.63 -19.23
CA LEU A 704 -22.62 -13.69 -18.31
C LEU A 704 -22.43 -12.23 -18.76
N GLY A 705 -21.27 -11.89 -19.31
CA GLY A 705 -21.02 -10.58 -19.91
C GLY A 705 -21.93 -10.26 -21.09
N ARG A 706 -22.24 -11.26 -21.94
CA ARG A 706 -23.20 -11.12 -23.04
C ARG A 706 -24.64 -11.04 -22.55
N GLU A 707 -25.02 -11.88 -21.58
CA GLU A 707 -26.34 -11.85 -20.96
C GLU A 707 -26.63 -10.48 -20.33
N LEU A 708 -25.67 -9.90 -19.61
CA LEU A 708 -25.81 -8.58 -18.97
C LEU A 708 -26.04 -7.43 -19.99
N LYS A 709 -25.57 -7.58 -21.23
CA LYS A 709 -25.76 -6.61 -22.32
C LYS A 709 -27.13 -6.74 -23.02
N GLN A 710 -27.94 -7.74 -22.69
CA GLN A 710 -29.26 -7.92 -23.32
C GLN A 710 -30.24 -6.80 -22.88
N PRO A 711 -30.95 -6.17 -23.84
CA PRO A 711 -31.94 -5.15 -23.50
C PRO A 711 -33.15 -5.77 -22.78
N GLY A 712 -33.79 -5.01 -21.89
CA GLY A 712 -35.04 -5.42 -21.23
C GLY A 712 -34.89 -6.19 -19.90
N LEU A 713 -33.67 -6.39 -19.39
CA LEU A 713 -33.45 -6.99 -18.08
C LEU A 713 -34.01 -6.12 -16.94
N GLN A 714 -34.70 -6.76 -15.99
CA GLN A 714 -35.07 -6.12 -14.72
C GLN A 714 -33.83 -5.82 -13.88
N GLN A 715 -33.94 -4.84 -12.98
CA GLN A 715 -32.80 -4.42 -12.14
C GLN A 715 -32.27 -5.59 -11.27
N SER A 716 -33.17 -6.36 -10.66
CA SER A 716 -32.80 -7.55 -9.87
C SER A 716 -32.03 -8.61 -10.66
N ASP A 717 -32.39 -8.82 -11.94
CA ASP A 717 -31.66 -9.74 -12.82
C ASP A 717 -30.29 -9.19 -13.21
N LYS A 718 -30.19 -7.87 -13.45
CA LYS A 718 -28.90 -7.21 -13.71
C LYS A 718 -27.96 -7.34 -12.51
N ASP A 719 -28.47 -7.13 -11.31
CA ASP A 719 -27.68 -7.22 -10.08
C ASP A 719 -27.19 -8.67 -9.88
N ARG A 720 -28.08 -9.65 -10.07
CA ARG A 720 -27.72 -11.08 -10.04
C ARG A 720 -26.63 -11.43 -11.04
N LEU A 721 -26.79 -11.05 -12.31
CA LEU A 721 -25.81 -11.33 -13.36
C LEU A 721 -24.47 -10.61 -13.10
N THR A 722 -24.53 -9.40 -12.55
CA THR A 722 -23.35 -8.63 -12.16
C THR A 722 -22.57 -9.34 -11.06
N THR A 723 -23.24 -9.79 -9.99
CA THR A 723 -22.61 -10.55 -8.90
C THR A 723 -21.98 -11.84 -9.40
N LEU A 724 -22.68 -12.61 -10.24
CA LEU A 724 -22.13 -13.84 -10.83
C LEU A 724 -20.89 -13.55 -11.71
N ARG A 725 -20.97 -12.54 -12.58
CA ARG A 725 -19.84 -12.15 -13.44
C ARG A 725 -18.65 -11.69 -12.60
N ASN A 726 -18.88 -10.89 -11.56
CA ASN A 726 -17.83 -10.48 -10.64
C ASN A 726 -17.22 -11.68 -9.90
N GLY A 727 -18.04 -12.69 -9.55
CA GLY A 727 -17.61 -13.95 -8.94
C GLY A 727 -16.64 -14.70 -9.84
N THR A 728 -16.98 -14.86 -11.11
CA THR A 728 -16.06 -15.47 -12.10
C THR A 728 -14.77 -14.67 -12.24
N LYS A 729 -14.83 -13.33 -12.30
CA LYS A 729 -13.64 -12.46 -12.37
C LYS A 729 -12.74 -12.60 -11.13
N LEU A 730 -13.33 -12.69 -9.93
CA LEU A 730 -12.59 -12.94 -8.70
C LEU A 730 -11.82 -14.25 -8.79
N ILE A 731 -12.49 -15.32 -9.20
CA ILE A 731 -11.89 -16.65 -9.30
C ILE A 731 -10.70 -16.64 -10.28
N LEU A 732 -10.94 -16.11 -11.48
CA LEU A 732 -9.92 -16.06 -12.53
C LEU A 732 -8.67 -15.27 -12.09
N ASN A 733 -8.86 -14.13 -11.44
CA ASN A 733 -7.76 -13.25 -11.02
C ASN A 733 -7.00 -13.82 -9.80
N ALA A 734 -7.71 -14.37 -8.82
CA ALA A 734 -7.10 -14.86 -7.58
C ALA A 734 -6.39 -16.23 -7.75
N ALA A 735 -6.75 -17.03 -8.76
CA ALA A 735 -6.15 -18.35 -8.99
C ALA A 735 -4.64 -18.32 -9.18
N SER A 736 -4.13 -17.34 -9.92
CA SER A 736 -2.68 -17.21 -10.15
C SER A 736 -1.91 -16.90 -8.86
N GLY A 737 -2.49 -16.09 -7.96
CA GLY A 737 -1.90 -15.80 -6.65
C GLY A 737 -1.99 -16.98 -5.69
N ALA A 738 -3.11 -17.68 -5.68
CA ALA A 738 -3.29 -18.90 -4.88
C ALA A 738 -2.35 -20.03 -5.33
N GLY A 739 -2.17 -20.19 -6.65
CA GLY A 739 -1.25 -21.16 -7.21
C GLY A 739 0.23 -20.87 -6.95
N ASP A 740 0.59 -19.62 -6.67
CA ASP A 740 1.96 -19.21 -6.34
C ASP A 740 2.18 -19.00 -4.83
N ALA A 741 1.28 -19.48 -3.98
CA ALA A 741 1.44 -19.32 -2.54
C ALA A 741 2.67 -20.08 -2.01
N SER A 742 3.23 -19.58 -0.91
CA SER A 742 4.29 -20.25 -0.14
C SER A 742 3.76 -21.20 0.95
N HIS A 743 2.45 -21.21 1.16
CA HIS A 743 1.79 -22.04 2.17
C HIS A 743 0.93 -23.11 1.49
N ARG A 744 0.69 -24.20 2.21
CA ARG A 744 -0.13 -25.32 1.76
C ARG A 744 -1.53 -24.84 1.36
N ASN A 745 -1.93 -25.15 0.13
CA ASN A 745 -3.27 -24.95 -0.38
C ASN A 745 -3.51 -25.95 -1.53
N PRO A 746 -4.77 -26.24 -1.90
CA PRO A 746 -5.09 -27.36 -2.79
C PRO A 746 -4.79 -27.10 -4.27
N ILE A 747 -4.35 -25.89 -4.65
CA ILE A 747 -4.00 -25.54 -6.03
C ILE A 747 -2.58 -24.99 -6.15
N ARG A 748 -1.71 -25.31 -5.21
CA ARG A 748 -0.32 -24.83 -5.18
C ARG A 748 0.48 -25.41 -6.35
N MET A 749 0.88 -24.55 -7.29
CA MET A 749 1.57 -24.91 -8.53
C MET A 749 2.62 -23.86 -8.94
N ASN A 750 3.59 -23.61 -8.06
CA ASN A 750 4.61 -22.57 -8.24
C ASN A 750 5.32 -22.66 -9.60
N ASN A 751 5.72 -23.86 -10.05
CA ASN A 751 6.43 -24.03 -11.33
C ASN A 751 5.55 -23.62 -12.52
N ARG A 752 4.27 -24.02 -12.50
CA ARG A 752 3.30 -23.65 -13.54
C ARG A 752 3.04 -22.15 -13.57
N ILE A 753 2.86 -21.51 -12.41
CA ILE A 753 2.59 -20.07 -12.34
C ILE A 753 3.81 -19.25 -12.77
N ILE A 754 5.03 -19.63 -12.35
CA ILE A 754 6.27 -18.98 -12.79
C ILE A 754 6.43 -19.10 -14.31
N SER A 755 6.17 -20.29 -14.87
CA SER A 755 6.19 -20.53 -16.32
C SER A 755 5.21 -19.60 -17.05
N MET A 756 3.96 -19.53 -16.58
CA MET A 756 2.92 -18.67 -17.15
C MET A 756 3.34 -17.19 -17.14
N ARG A 757 3.86 -16.69 -16.01
CA ARG A 757 4.29 -15.30 -15.88
C ARG A 757 5.40 -14.96 -16.85
N ILE A 758 6.42 -15.81 -16.99
CA ILE A 758 7.54 -15.57 -17.92
C ILE A 758 7.06 -15.65 -19.37
N ILE A 759 6.24 -16.64 -19.73
CA ILE A 759 5.63 -16.76 -21.06
C ILE A 759 4.83 -15.48 -21.40
N GLY A 760 4.00 -15.00 -20.47
CA GLY A 760 3.22 -13.78 -20.65
C GLY A 760 4.10 -12.55 -20.87
N GLN A 761 5.20 -12.40 -20.15
CA GLN A 761 6.13 -11.29 -20.36
C GLN A 761 6.82 -11.34 -21.73
N LEU A 762 7.20 -12.54 -22.18
CA LEU A 762 7.83 -12.73 -23.50
C LEU A 762 6.87 -12.37 -24.64
N PHE A 763 5.59 -12.74 -24.53
CA PHE A 763 4.56 -12.36 -25.49
C PHE A 763 4.30 -10.85 -25.51
N SER A 764 4.12 -10.22 -24.35
CA SER A 764 3.94 -8.76 -24.26
C SER A 764 5.12 -8.02 -24.88
N TRP A 765 6.36 -8.43 -24.56
CA TRP A 765 7.55 -7.84 -25.16
C TRP A 765 7.62 -8.05 -26.68
N ARG A 766 7.28 -9.24 -27.17
CA ARG A 766 7.29 -9.54 -28.62
C ARG A 766 6.34 -8.62 -29.38
N ILE A 767 5.14 -8.40 -28.86
CA ILE A 767 4.15 -7.49 -29.46
C ILE A 767 4.69 -6.06 -29.47
N GLY A 768 5.19 -5.56 -28.33
CA GLY A 768 5.78 -4.22 -28.25
C GLY A 768 6.96 -4.04 -29.22
N GLN A 769 7.83 -5.05 -29.34
CA GLN A 769 8.97 -5.04 -30.26
C GLN A 769 8.51 -5.08 -31.73
N ALA A 770 7.45 -5.81 -32.06
CA ALA A 770 6.85 -5.82 -33.41
C ALA A 770 6.25 -4.45 -33.77
N GLN A 771 5.51 -3.84 -32.85
CA GLN A 771 4.97 -2.50 -33.03
C GLN A 771 6.09 -1.45 -33.17
N THR A 772 7.17 -1.55 -32.40
CA THR A 772 8.33 -0.65 -32.55
C THR A 772 9.02 -0.80 -33.91
N LEU A 773 9.12 -2.02 -34.45
CA LEU A 773 9.63 -2.23 -35.82
C LEU A 773 8.71 -1.60 -36.88
N ALA A 774 7.42 -1.51 -36.61
CA ALA A 774 6.45 -0.78 -37.42
C ALA A 774 6.42 0.74 -37.16
N GLY A 775 7.28 1.25 -36.26
CA GLY A 775 7.42 2.68 -35.97
C GLY A 775 6.72 3.18 -34.71
N ALA A 776 6.17 2.28 -33.87
CA ALA A 776 5.45 2.68 -32.67
C ALA A 776 6.36 3.17 -31.54
N ARG A 777 5.87 4.15 -30.76
CA ARG A 777 6.37 4.45 -29.40
C ARG A 777 5.52 3.70 -28.38
N ILE A 778 6.13 2.79 -27.61
CA ILE A 778 5.46 2.03 -26.55
C ILE A 778 5.66 2.76 -25.21
N ILE A 779 4.86 3.80 -24.99
CA ILE A 779 5.10 4.77 -23.89
C ILE A 779 4.74 4.21 -22.51
N SER A 780 4.01 3.11 -22.45
CA SER A 780 3.70 2.39 -21.22
C SER A 780 3.45 0.91 -21.51
N THR A 781 3.88 0.04 -20.60
CA THR A 781 3.63 -1.40 -20.69
C THR A 781 3.21 -1.90 -19.33
N ASN A 782 2.11 -2.63 -19.27
CA ASN A 782 1.67 -3.37 -18.10
C ASN A 782 1.63 -4.85 -18.40
N THR A 783 1.33 -5.62 -17.36
CA THR A 783 1.33 -7.08 -17.45
C THR A 783 0.22 -7.61 -18.38
N ASP A 784 -0.86 -6.85 -18.51
CA ASP A 784 -2.09 -7.15 -19.22
C ASP A 784 -2.34 -6.25 -20.45
N GLY A 785 -1.41 -5.38 -20.81
CA GLY A 785 -1.57 -4.56 -22.01
C GLY A 785 -0.41 -3.60 -22.32
N LEU A 786 -0.44 -3.06 -23.52
CA LEU A 786 0.56 -2.11 -24.06
C LEU A 786 -0.13 -0.80 -24.45
N TYR A 787 0.56 0.32 -24.34
CA TYR A 787 0.07 1.61 -24.84
C TYR A 787 0.97 2.09 -25.96
N SER A 788 0.45 2.00 -27.19
CA SER A 788 1.19 2.27 -28.42
C SER A 788 0.77 3.62 -29.01
N ILE A 789 1.73 4.45 -29.40
CA ILE A 789 1.50 5.56 -30.34
C ILE A 789 1.89 5.03 -31.72
N LEU A 790 0.88 4.68 -32.51
CA LEU A 790 0.99 4.20 -33.89
C LEU A 790 -0.31 4.53 -34.64
N ASP A 791 -0.25 4.69 -35.96
CA ASP A 791 -1.49 4.82 -36.73
C ASP A 791 -2.32 3.53 -36.66
N ARG A 792 -3.64 3.69 -36.62
CA ARG A 792 -4.56 2.56 -36.39
C ARG A 792 -4.42 1.45 -37.44
N GLN A 793 -4.22 1.80 -38.70
CA GLN A 793 -4.16 0.81 -39.77
C GLN A 793 -2.93 -0.10 -39.60
N THR A 794 -1.75 0.49 -39.39
CA THR A 794 -0.53 -0.27 -39.13
C THR A 794 -0.63 -1.06 -37.83
N ASN A 795 -1.22 -0.46 -36.79
CA ASN A 795 -1.41 -1.11 -35.50
C ASN A 795 -2.25 -2.39 -35.62
N ASP A 796 -3.44 -2.28 -36.22
CA ASP A 796 -4.38 -3.40 -36.35
C ASP A 796 -3.76 -4.54 -37.20
N LEU A 797 -2.93 -4.22 -38.21
CA LEU A 797 -2.19 -5.21 -39.00
C LEU A 797 -1.16 -5.98 -38.17
N VAL A 798 -0.32 -5.27 -37.39
CA VAL A 798 0.70 -5.90 -36.54
C VAL A 798 0.03 -6.76 -35.46
N LEU A 799 -1.05 -6.28 -34.86
CA LEU A 799 -1.78 -7.03 -33.84
C LEU A 799 -2.42 -8.29 -34.41
N ALA A 800 -3.05 -8.21 -35.59
CA ALA A 800 -3.65 -9.39 -36.23
C ALA A 800 -2.59 -10.49 -36.49
N GLU A 801 -1.38 -10.09 -36.92
CA GLU A 801 -0.27 -11.02 -37.10
C GLU A 801 0.21 -11.62 -35.77
N GLN A 802 0.49 -10.79 -34.76
CA GLN A 802 1.05 -11.28 -33.49
C GLN A 802 0.02 -12.05 -32.64
N ALA A 803 -1.24 -11.60 -32.59
CA ALA A 803 -2.31 -12.26 -31.84
C ALA A 803 -2.56 -13.69 -32.35
N ALA A 804 -2.53 -13.89 -33.67
CA ALA A 804 -2.69 -15.21 -34.27
C ALA A 804 -1.57 -16.19 -33.87
N LEU A 805 -0.33 -15.70 -33.74
CA LEU A 805 0.82 -16.51 -33.32
C LEU A 805 0.79 -16.87 -31.84
N ILE A 806 0.25 -15.97 -31.00
CA ILE A 806 0.26 -16.10 -29.54
C ILE A 806 -1.00 -16.85 -29.05
N GLY A 807 -2.10 -16.77 -29.79
CA GLY A 807 -3.39 -17.40 -29.46
C GLY A 807 -4.13 -16.68 -28.32
N ILE A 808 -4.00 -15.35 -28.26
CA ILE A 808 -4.61 -14.47 -27.26
C ILE A 808 -5.30 -13.33 -27.99
N ASP A 809 -6.56 -13.09 -27.62
CA ASP A 809 -7.33 -11.97 -28.16
C ASP A 809 -6.82 -10.65 -27.57
N ILE A 810 -6.61 -9.67 -28.44
CA ILE A 810 -6.16 -8.32 -28.11
C ILE A 810 -7.24 -7.36 -28.59
N GLU A 811 -7.79 -6.56 -27.69
CA GLU A 811 -8.80 -5.56 -28.01
C GLU A 811 -8.12 -4.17 -28.06
N PRO A 812 -7.95 -3.58 -29.25
CA PRO A 812 -7.37 -2.25 -29.39
C PRO A 812 -8.38 -1.18 -28.98
N GLU A 813 -8.08 -0.44 -27.91
CA GLU A 813 -8.93 0.62 -27.37
C GLU A 813 -8.27 2.01 -27.55
N PRO A 814 -8.82 2.90 -28.41
CA PRO A 814 -8.27 4.23 -28.57
C PRO A 814 -8.55 5.11 -27.35
N MET A 815 -7.52 5.76 -26.83
CA MET A 815 -7.61 6.67 -25.69
C MET A 815 -6.52 7.73 -25.71
N PHE A 816 -6.62 8.74 -24.86
CA PHE A 816 -5.50 9.63 -24.58
C PHE A 816 -4.86 9.25 -23.26
N LEU A 817 -3.55 9.05 -23.27
CA LEU A 817 -2.80 8.63 -22.09
C LEU A 817 -1.84 9.73 -21.66
N ILE A 818 -1.76 9.96 -20.35
CA ILE A 818 -0.62 10.65 -19.72
C ILE A 818 0.01 9.64 -18.77
N SER A 819 1.24 9.21 -19.05
CA SER A 819 1.89 8.12 -18.33
C SER A 819 3.32 8.50 -17.97
N LYS A 820 3.65 8.39 -16.69
CA LYS A 820 5.04 8.41 -16.21
C LYS A 820 5.65 7.02 -16.25
N ASP A 821 4.87 6.03 -15.85
CA ASP A 821 5.24 4.63 -15.81
C ASP A 821 3.98 3.75 -15.78
N SER A 822 4.19 2.44 -15.88
CA SER A 822 3.19 1.39 -15.69
C SER A 822 2.15 1.63 -14.58
N ASN A 823 2.56 2.20 -13.45
CA ASN A 823 1.73 2.36 -12.25
C ASN A 823 1.15 3.76 -12.08
N ASN A 824 1.79 4.78 -12.68
CA ASN A 824 1.41 6.18 -12.56
C ASN A 824 0.94 6.70 -13.92
N ARG A 825 -0.38 6.68 -14.14
CA ARG A 825 -1.00 7.05 -15.41
C ARG A 825 -2.41 7.61 -15.26
N LEU A 826 -2.78 8.45 -16.21
CA LEU A 826 -4.11 9.01 -16.39
C LEU A 826 -4.64 8.60 -17.78
N GLU A 827 -5.69 7.80 -17.79
CA GLU A 827 -6.38 7.34 -19.00
C GLU A 827 -7.61 8.22 -19.23
N LEU A 828 -7.68 8.85 -20.39
CA LEU A 828 -8.74 9.76 -20.78
C LEU A 828 -9.44 9.22 -22.03
N THR A 829 -10.75 9.48 -22.16
CA THR A 829 -11.45 9.20 -23.43
C THR A 829 -10.75 9.92 -24.57
N ALA A 830 -10.56 9.24 -25.70
CA ALA A 830 -10.03 9.86 -26.90
C ALA A 830 -10.89 11.10 -27.23
N PRO A 831 -10.27 12.28 -27.44
CA PRO A 831 -11.02 13.46 -27.88
C PRO A 831 -11.61 13.20 -29.27
N PRO A 832 -12.81 13.71 -29.59
CA PRO A 832 -13.30 13.73 -30.96
C PRO A 832 -12.29 14.40 -31.91
N GLU A 833 -12.30 14.02 -33.18
CA GLU A 833 -11.40 14.63 -34.17
C GLU A 833 -11.58 16.16 -34.21
N GLY A 834 -10.50 16.89 -33.91
CA GLY A 834 -10.48 18.37 -33.91
C GLY A 834 -10.84 19.04 -32.59
N ASP A 835 -11.27 18.29 -31.57
CA ASP A 835 -11.59 18.81 -30.24
C ASP A 835 -10.36 18.89 -29.32
N ASN A 836 -10.50 19.67 -28.25
CA ASN A 836 -9.48 19.80 -27.22
C ASN A 836 -9.61 18.70 -26.15
N LEU A 837 -8.49 18.42 -25.50
CA LEU A 837 -8.44 17.48 -24.38
C LEU A 837 -9.26 17.91 -23.17
N THR A 838 -9.70 19.18 -23.08
CA THR A 838 -10.38 19.69 -21.89
C THR A 838 -11.75 19.06 -21.65
N GLU A 839 -12.42 18.51 -22.68
CA GLU A 839 -13.70 17.81 -22.53
C GLU A 839 -13.55 16.29 -22.30
N SER A 840 -12.37 15.71 -22.51
CA SER A 840 -12.15 14.27 -22.32
C SER A 840 -12.42 13.80 -20.89
N ARG A 841 -13.22 12.75 -20.73
CA ARG A 841 -13.55 12.18 -19.41
C ARG A 841 -12.38 11.32 -18.91
N ILE A 842 -12.09 11.40 -17.61
CA ILE A 842 -11.16 10.46 -16.96
C ILE A 842 -11.82 9.08 -16.92
N ILE A 843 -11.21 8.09 -17.58
CA ILE A 843 -11.61 6.68 -17.54
C ILE A 843 -11.04 6.06 -16.28
N THR A 844 -9.72 6.20 -16.10
CA THR A 844 -8.97 5.66 -14.96
C THR A 844 -7.87 6.63 -14.58
N ALA A 845 -7.62 6.77 -13.28
CA ALA A 845 -6.44 7.44 -12.75
C ALA A 845 -5.74 6.50 -11.77
N SER A 846 -4.48 6.16 -12.06
CA SER A 846 -3.71 5.17 -11.32
C SER A 846 -2.42 5.78 -10.79
N GLY A 847 -1.98 5.27 -9.64
CA GLY A 847 -0.73 5.68 -8.99
C GLY A 847 -0.96 6.36 -7.66
N GLY A 848 0.14 6.62 -6.96
CA GLY A 848 0.11 7.17 -5.59
C GLY A 848 -0.34 8.63 -5.50
N THR A 849 -0.49 9.34 -6.63
CA THR A 849 -0.80 10.78 -6.70
C THR A 849 -2.00 11.10 -7.61
N LEU A 850 -2.80 10.09 -7.97
CA LEU A 850 -3.94 10.21 -8.88
C LEU A 850 -5.15 9.33 -8.48
N ALA A 851 -4.95 8.24 -7.74
CA ALA A 851 -5.99 7.23 -7.51
C ALA A 851 -7.23 7.75 -6.75
N CYS A 852 -7.10 8.84 -6.00
CA CYS A 852 -8.18 9.47 -5.25
C CYS A 852 -8.68 10.77 -5.91
N HIS A 853 -8.55 10.91 -7.24
CA HIS A 853 -8.93 12.14 -7.96
C HIS A 853 -10.41 12.52 -7.88
N ASP A 854 -11.29 11.57 -7.51
CA ASP A 854 -12.74 11.79 -7.32
C ASP A 854 -13.16 11.71 -5.85
N GLY A 855 -12.18 11.72 -4.94
CA GLY A 855 -12.40 11.67 -3.50
C GLY A 855 -11.66 10.53 -2.81
N PRO A 856 -11.64 10.55 -1.47
CA PRO A 856 -10.97 9.51 -0.69
C PRO A 856 -11.62 8.14 -0.87
N ARG A 857 -10.80 7.08 -0.89
CA ARG A 857 -11.25 5.71 -1.12
C ARG A 857 -10.72 4.73 -0.06
N PRO A 858 -11.58 3.89 0.55
CA PRO A 858 -11.18 2.94 1.61
C PRO A 858 -10.28 1.80 1.16
N ASP A 859 -10.13 1.57 -0.15
CA ASP A 859 -9.18 0.60 -0.71
C ASP A 859 -7.81 1.22 -1.04
N LYS A 860 -7.65 2.54 -0.89
CA LYS A 860 -6.40 3.26 -1.17
C LYS A 860 -5.79 3.83 0.09
N SER A 861 -4.46 3.80 0.15
CA SER A 861 -3.71 4.49 1.21
C SER A 861 -3.31 5.87 0.70
N LEU A 862 -3.86 6.92 1.32
CA LEU A 862 -3.57 8.29 0.97
C LEU A 862 -2.63 8.92 2.02
N ALA A 863 -1.58 9.60 1.56
CA ALA A 863 -0.55 10.24 2.40
C ALA A 863 -0.64 11.78 2.40
N HIS A 864 -1.57 12.33 1.65
CA HIS A 864 -1.80 13.75 1.41
C HIS A 864 -3.30 14.00 1.21
N PRO A 865 -3.77 15.24 1.17
CA PRO A 865 -5.18 15.55 0.89
C PRO A 865 -5.63 15.08 -0.51
N ALA A 866 -6.83 14.49 -0.64
CA ALA A 866 -7.33 13.97 -1.93
C ALA A 866 -7.49 15.07 -3.00
N ILE A 867 -7.60 16.33 -2.58
CA ILE A 867 -7.60 17.49 -3.47
C ILE A 867 -6.33 17.56 -4.35
N ILE A 868 -5.18 17.04 -3.88
CA ILE A 868 -3.96 17.03 -4.69
C ILE A 868 -4.10 16.07 -5.88
N ASP A 869 -4.67 14.87 -5.68
CA ASP A 869 -4.97 13.95 -6.78
C ASP A 869 -6.00 14.54 -7.75
N PHE A 870 -7.06 15.15 -7.20
CA PHE A 870 -8.10 15.83 -7.98
C PHE A 870 -7.53 16.93 -8.87
N ALA A 871 -6.66 17.77 -8.29
CA ALA A 871 -6.10 18.92 -8.96
C ALA A 871 -5.00 18.51 -9.93
N LEU A 872 -4.16 17.53 -9.59
CA LEU A 872 -3.10 17.01 -10.46
C LEU A 872 -3.68 16.38 -11.72
N ALA A 873 -4.73 15.56 -11.61
CA ALA A 873 -5.38 14.96 -12.77
C ALA A 873 -5.88 16.02 -13.76
N ARG A 874 -6.49 17.10 -13.24
CA ARG A 874 -6.99 18.23 -14.05
C ARG A 874 -5.86 19.10 -14.59
N TYR A 875 -4.81 19.31 -13.80
CA TYR A 875 -3.65 20.08 -14.19
C TYR A 875 -2.90 19.39 -15.34
N LEU A 876 -2.62 18.09 -15.21
CA LEU A 876 -2.00 17.28 -16.26
C LEU A 876 -2.82 17.31 -17.55
N LYS A 877 -4.15 17.18 -17.45
CA LYS A 877 -5.06 17.30 -18.60
C LYS A 877 -4.96 18.67 -19.29
N ALA A 878 -4.92 19.76 -18.53
CA ALA A 878 -4.80 21.12 -19.05
C ALA A 878 -3.41 21.47 -19.62
N VAL A 879 -2.36 20.84 -19.09
CA VAL A 879 -0.99 20.97 -19.64
C VAL A 879 -0.87 20.15 -20.92
N ALA A 880 -1.25 18.87 -20.89
CA ALA A 880 -1.17 17.97 -22.04
C ALA A 880 -2.06 18.41 -23.21
N SER A 881 -3.14 19.17 -22.97
CA SER A 881 -3.95 19.76 -24.04
C SER A 881 -3.19 20.78 -24.90
N ARG A 882 -2.06 21.31 -24.42
CA ARG A 882 -1.15 22.19 -25.18
C ARG A 882 -0.07 21.41 -25.95
N GLY A 883 -0.01 20.09 -25.78
CA GLY A 883 0.98 19.18 -26.36
C GLY A 883 1.92 18.56 -25.32
N GLU A 884 2.52 17.41 -25.66
CA GLU A 884 3.44 16.65 -24.78
C GLU A 884 4.59 17.53 -24.25
N ALA A 885 5.13 18.43 -25.09
CA ALA A 885 6.24 19.31 -24.72
C ALA A 885 5.91 20.27 -23.55
N ALA A 886 4.63 20.59 -23.33
CA ALA A 886 4.22 21.45 -22.22
C ALA A 886 4.45 20.80 -20.85
N LEU A 887 4.66 19.47 -20.78
CA LEU A 887 5.03 18.77 -19.55
C LEU A 887 6.44 19.12 -19.05
N SER A 888 7.25 19.80 -19.85
CA SER A 888 8.54 20.38 -19.44
C SER A 888 8.44 21.81 -18.92
N GLU A 889 7.27 22.45 -19.02
CA GLU A 889 7.06 23.82 -18.54
C GLU A 889 7.05 23.85 -17.00
N THR A 890 7.57 24.96 -16.45
CA THR A 890 7.47 25.22 -15.02
C THR A 890 6.02 25.29 -14.59
N PHE A 891 5.73 24.83 -13.36
CA PHE A 891 4.38 24.84 -12.81
C PHE A 891 3.72 26.24 -12.86
N ASP A 892 2.64 26.34 -13.64
CA ASP A 892 1.72 27.48 -13.65
C ASP A 892 0.91 27.55 -12.35
N ILE A 893 1.32 28.46 -11.47
CA ILE A 893 0.72 28.71 -10.15
C ILE A 893 -0.73 29.20 -10.29
N GLU A 894 -1.02 30.07 -11.25
CA GLU A 894 -2.36 30.65 -11.44
C GLU A 894 -3.36 29.59 -11.91
N LEU A 895 -2.95 28.73 -12.85
CA LEU A 895 -3.77 27.59 -13.30
C LEU A 895 -4.00 26.59 -12.16
N GLY A 896 -2.94 26.22 -11.43
CA GLY A 896 -3.05 25.31 -10.28
C GLY A 896 -4.00 25.86 -9.21
N ARG A 897 -3.86 27.15 -8.89
CA ARG A 897 -4.73 27.87 -7.96
C ARG A 897 -6.18 27.90 -8.44
N LYS A 898 -6.41 28.19 -9.72
CA LYS A 898 -7.76 28.20 -10.31
C LYS A 898 -8.44 26.82 -10.22
N ILE A 899 -7.71 25.74 -10.48
CA ILE A 899 -8.24 24.37 -10.37
C ILE A 899 -8.64 24.04 -8.93
N LEU A 900 -7.79 24.41 -7.96
CA LEU A 900 -8.09 24.21 -6.53
C LEU A 900 -9.30 25.02 -6.07
N ALA A 901 -9.40 26.28 -6.50
CA ALA A 901 -10.55 27.13 -6.19
C ALA A 901 -11.85 26.57 -6.79
N ALA A 902 -11.80 25.99 -8.00
CA ALA A 902 -12.95 25.37 -8.65
C ALA A 902 -13.44 24.10 -7.95
N ALA A 903 -12.62 23.47 -7.09
CA ALA A 903 -13.02 22.33 -6.28
C ALA A 903 -13.85 22.71 -5.05
N ILE A 904 -13.88 24.00 -4.67
CA ILE A 904 -14.74 24.50 -3.59
C ILE A 904 -16.14 24.71 -4.17
N GLU A 905 -17.00 23.70 -4.00
CA GLU A 905 -18.37 23.71 -4.49
C GLU A 905 -19.30 24.19 -3.36
N SER A 906 -19.90 25.37 -3.50
CA SER A 906 -20.79 25.94 -2.46
C SER A 906 -22.04 25.10 -2.19
N GLY A 907 -22.48 24.31 -3.18
CA GLY A 907 -23.61 23.38 -3.07
C GLY A 907 -23.27 22.03 -2.44
N ASP A 908 -21.99 21.68 -2.27
CA ASP A 908 -21.54 20.41 -1.68
C ASP A 908 -20.31 20.62 -0.78
N GLN A 909 -20.58 21.16 0.41
CA GLN A 909 -19.59 21.41 1.45
C GLN A 909 -18.94 20.11 1.94
N LEU A 910 -19.69 19.00 1.99
CA LEU A 910 -19.17 17.71 2.43
C LEU A 910 -18.11 17.19 1.48
N ARG A 911 -18.40 17.17 0.17
CA ARG A 911 -17.42 16.77 -0.85
C ARG A 911 -16.18 17.65 -0.81
N THR A 912 -16.36 18.97 -0.68
CA THR A 912 -15.26 19.91 -0.52
C THR A 912 -14.40 19.53 0.69
N ALA A 913 -15.00 19.32 1.87
CA ALA A 913 -14.26 18.94 3.07
C ALA A 913 -13.54 17.59 2.93
N LEU A 914 -14.17 16.60 2.28
CA LEU A 914 -13.57 15.28 2.02
C LEU A 914 -12.35 15.37 1.08
N LEU A 915 -12.34 16.30 0.13
CA LEU A 915 -11.19 16.53 -0.74
C LEU A 915 -10.02 17.18 0.03
N PHE A 916 -10.31 18.19 0.85
CA PHE A 916 -9.29 19.01 1.51
C PHE A 916 -8.77 18.45 2.84
N GLN A 917 -9.48 17.52 3.47
CA GLN A 917 -9.00 16.90 4.70
C GLN A 917 -7.70 16.10 4.49
N ASN A 918 -6.91 15.98 5.57
CA ASN A 918 -5.85 14.99 5.69
C ASN A 918 -6.08 14.15 6.96
N VAL A 919 -5.90 12.83 6.86
CA VAL A 919 -6.04 11.92 8.00
C VAL A 919 -4.65 11.49 8.45
N ILE A 920 -4.24 12.01 9.61
CA ILE A 920 -2.94 11.75 10.20
C ILE A 920 -3.08 10.67 11.26
N ALA A 921 -2.26 9.63 11.18
CA ALA A 921 -2.28 8.51 12.12
C ALA A 921 -0.91 8.32 12.79
N ALA A 922 -0.94 8.05 14.09
CA ALA A 922 0.17 7.52 14.86
C ALA A 922 0.46 6.06 14.45
N SER A 923 1.65 5.58 14.79
CA SER A 923 2.06 4.19 14.54
C SER A 923 2.77 3.64 15.76
N ARG A 924 2.14 2.65 16.41
CA ARG A 924 2.71 1.92 17.55
C ARG A 924 3.95 1.12 17.13
N GLY A 925 3.94 0.50 15.95
CA GLY A 925 5.05 -0.33 15.46
C GLY A 925 6.33 0.47 15.15
N SER A 926 6.19 1.64 14.52
CA SER A 926 7.32 2.56 14.32
C SER A 926 7.60 3.46 15.53
N ILE A 927 6.74 3.47 16.54
CA ILE A 927 6.81 4.33 17.73
C ILE A 927 6.88 5.80 17.29
N THR A 928 5.85 6.25 16.59
CA THR A 928 5.76 7.62 16.05
C THR A 928 4.37 8.19 16.30
N TYR A 929 4.30 9.32 16.99
CA TYR A 929 3.09 9.93 17.50
C TYR A 929 3.03 11.42 17.11
N PRO A 930 2.08 11.79 16.24
CA PRO A 930 1.75 13.18 15.96
C PRO A 930 1.32 13.92 17.23
N PHE A 931 1.73 15.17 17.37
CA PHE A 931 1.29 16.05 18.44
C PHE A 931 1.09 17.48 17.91
N ALA A 932 0.21 18.23 18.57
CA ALA A 932 -0.07 19.62 18.25
C ALA A 932 0.78 20.59 19.08
N ALA A 933 1.05 21.76 18.54
CA ALA A 933 1.69 22.87 19.24
C ALA A 933 1.07 24.20 18.78
N ALA A 934 1.38 25.30 19.47
CA ALA A 934 1.00 26.63 19.00
C ALA A 934 1.47 26.85 17.53
N PRO A 935 0.69 27.56 16.69
CA PRO A 935 1.12 27.90 15.33
C PRO A 935 2.48 28.60 15.34
N LEU A 936 3.37 28.19 14.43
CA LEU A 936 4.66 28.85 14.26
C LEU A 936 4.47 30.15 13.48
N ASN A 937 5.21 31.20 13.85
CA ASN A 937 5.20 32.44 13.09
C ASN A 937 6.03 32.25 11.78
N PRO A 938 5.40 32.31 10.59
CA PRO A 938 6.11 32.08 9.32
C PRO A 938 7.16 33.15 9.01
N ASN A 939 7.12 34.31 9.68
CA ASN A 939 8.05 35.43 9.46
C ASN A 939 9.23 35.48 10.44
N ALA A 940 9.39 34.49 11.33
CA ALA A 940 10.52 34.43 12.24
C ALA A 940 11.81 34.06 11.47
N SER A 941 12.67 35.05 11.19
CA SER A 941 13.95 34.85 10.52
C SER A 941 15.09 34.70 11.53
N GLY A 942 15.55 33.47 11.72
CA GLY A 942 16.76 33.13 12.49
C GLY A 942 16.44 32.37 13.79
N GLU A 943 17.04 31.17 13.91
CA GLU A 943 16.88 30.13 14.94
C GLU A 943 15.78 29.09 14.67
N ASP A 944 16.05 27.84 15.07
CA ASP A 944 15.10 26.73 14.97
C ASP A 944 13.81 27.12 15.72
N PRO A 945 12.62 27.00 15.10
CA PRO A 945 11.39 27.45 15.72
C PRO A 945 11.13 26.72 17.04
N VAL A 946 11.03 27.50 18.13
CA VAL A 946 10.74 26.97 19.47
C VAL A 946 9.31 26.44 19.50
N ILE A 947 9.15 25.16 19.83
CA ILE A 947 7.85 24.52 20.01
C ILE A 947 7.26 24.99 21.34
N VAL A 948 6.09 25.63 21.29
CA VAL A 948 5.36 26.15 22.47
C VAL A 948 4.02 25.42 22.60
N ASP A 949 3.61 25.16 23.84
CA ASP A 949 2.34 24.49 24.18
C ASP A 949 2.14 23.13 23.47
N PRO A 950 3.08 22.17 23.61
CA PRO A 950 2.94 20.85 22.99
C PRO A 950 1.81 20.05 23.67
N ARG A 951 0.90 19.52 22.86
CA ARG A 951 -0.26 18.74 23.27
C ARG A 951 -0.32 17.42 22.51
N SER A 952 -0.37 16.31 23.25
CA SER A 952 -0.60 14.98 22.66
C SER A 952 -1.92 14.97 21.89
N LEU A 953 -1.96 14.17 20.82
CA LEU A 953 -3.17 13.92 20.05
C LEU A 953 -3.57 12.46 20.19
N GLN A 954 -4.84 12.17 19.91
CA GLN A 954 -5.31 10.80 19.76
C GLN A 954 -4.60 10.09 18.59
N MET A 955 -4.76 8.77 18.46
CA MET A 955 -4.02 7.98 17.47
C MET A 955 -4.35 8.35 16.03
N VAL A 956 -5.57 8.81 15.73
CA VAL A 956 -6.00 9.22 14.40
C VAL A 956 -6.66 10.60 14.46
N ASN A 957 -6.23 11.53 13.62
CA ASN A 957 -6.77 12.89 13.58
C ASN A 957 -7.07 13.32 12.16
N ARG A 958 -8.21 13.97 11.96
CA ARG A 958 -8.52 14.68 10.73
C ARG A 958 -8.12 16.14 10.86
N VAL A 959 -7.38 16.63 9.88
CA VAL A 959 -6.84 17.99 9.87
C VAL A 959 -7.08 18.70 8.55
N PHE A 960 -7.20 20.01 8.60
CA PHE A 960 -7.34 20.90 7.45
C PHE A 960 -6.26 21.96 7.50
N VAL A 961 -5.55 22.19 6.40
CA VAL A 961 -4.60 23.31 6.29
C VAL A 961 -5.39 24.60 6.06
N VAL A 962 -5.21 25.56 6.96
CA VAL A 962 -5.94 26.83 7.00
C VAL A 962 -4.98 28.01 7.04
N ARG A 963 -5.47 29.20 6.71
CA ARG A 963 -4.68 30.43 6.71
C ARG A 963 -4.19 30.75 8.12
N HIS A 964 -3.01 31.37 8.21
CA HIS A 964 -2.45 31.80 9.49
C HIS A 964 -3.39 32.77 10.22
N GLY A 965 -3.49 32.65 11.55
CA GLY A 965 -4.32 33.50 12.40
C GLY A 965 -5.77 33.02 12.58
N VAL A 966 -6.16 31.89 11.96
CA VAL A 966 -7.45 31.24 12.22
C VAL A 966 -7.50 30.77 13.67
N ALA A 967 -8.56 31.15 14.38
CA ALA A 967 -8.76 30.80 15.78
C ALA A 967 -8.78 29.27 15.98
N GLY A 968 -8.08 28.79 17.01
CA GLY A 968 -7.99 27.35 17.31
C GLY A 968 -7.06 26.56 16.39
N SER A 969 -6.38 27.20 15.43
CA SER A 969 -5.37 26.52 14.61
C SER A 969 -4.11 26.17 15.41
N VAL A 970 -3.41 25.12 14.96
CA VAL A 970 -2.20 24.56 15.57
C VAL A 970 -1.14 24.26 14.51
N SER A 971 0.11 24.09 14.94
CA SER A 971 1.15 23.42 14.12
C SER A 971 1.24 21.95 14.52
N LEU A 972 1.62 21.07 13.58
CA LEU A 972 1.76 19.64 13.84
C LEU A 972 3.20 19.16 13.69
N HIS A 973 3.58 18.28 14.61
CA HIS A 973 4.93 17.72 14.74
C HIS A 973 4.84 16.22 15.03
N ASN A 974 5.94 15.48 14.87
CA ASN A 974 5.98 14.05 15.16
C ASN A 974 7.03 13.74 16.24
N ALA A 975 6.61 13.19 17.38
CA ALA A 975 7.51 12.64 18.38
C ALA A 975 7.71 11.14 18.10
N GLY A 976 8.96 10.66 18.10
CA GLY A 976 9.17 9.24 17.83
C GLY A 976 10.51 8.68 18.26
N ALA A 977 10.58 7.36 18.23
CA ALA A 977 11.80 6.59 18.44
C ALA A 977 12.32 6.05 17.09
N TRP A 978 13.37 6.69 16.58
CA TRP A 978 13.88 6.48 15.23
C TRP A 978 15.04 5.50 15.20
N LYS A 979 14.95 4.45 14.37
CA LYS A 979 16.04 3.49 14.18
C LYS A 979 17.35 4.19 13.80
N ILE A 980 18.44 3.84 14.48
CA ILE A 980 19.77 4.39 14.18
C ILE A 980 20.53 3.50 13.17
N PRO A 981 21.30 4.08 12.23
CA PRO A 981 22.08 3.32 11.26
C PRO A 981 23.13 2.40 11.92
N PRO A 982 23.48 1.24 11.31
CA PRO A 982 24.48 0.31 11.87
C PRO A 982 25.84 0.96 12.19
N ALA A 983 26.29 1.91 11.37
CA ALA A 983 27.53 2.65 11.61
C ALA A 983 27.49 3.47 12.91
N THR A 984 26.34 4.09 13.21
CA THR A 984 26.13 4.83 14.46
C THR A 984 26.06 3.89 15.65
N GLN A 985 25.43 2.72 15.49
CA GLN A 985 25.41 1.67 16.52
C GLN A 985 26.84 1.20 16.85
N ALA A 986 27.67 0.95 15.83
CA ALA A 986 29.06 0.54 16.01
C ALA A 986 29.88 1.59 16.77
N LYS A 987 29.72 2.88 16.43
CA LYS A 987 30.36 4.00 17.16
C LYS A 987 29.90 4.06 18.63
N ARG A 988 28.62 3.81 18.93
CA ARG A 988 28.11 3.76 20.30
C ARG A 988 28.67 2.58 21.11
N ARG A 989 28.88 1.42 20.47
CA ARG A 989 29.58 0.28 21.10
C ARG A 989 31.03 0.63 21.46
N GLN A 990 31.63 1.59 20.76
CA GLN A 990 32.97 2.13 21.02
C GLN A 990 32.97 3.34 21.98
N GLY A 991 31.86 3.63 22.66
CA GLY A 991 31.78 4.68 23.68
C GLY A 991 31.34 6.07 23.18
N ALA A 992 30.85 6.20 21.94
CA ALA A 992 30.29 7.47 21.46
C ALA A 992 29.04 7.88 22.27
N GLN A 993 28.94 9.16 22.64
CA GLN A 993 27.81 9.71 23.40
C GLN A 993 26.47 9.59 22.63
N ARG A 994 25.40 9.28 23.36
CA ARG A 994 24.03 9.37 22.86
C ARG A 994 23.60 10.84 22.81
N PRO A 995 22.82 11.26 21.80
CA PRO A 995 22.19 12.58 21.81
C PRO A 995 21.40 12.81 23.10
N ALA A 996 21.41 14.04 23.63
CA ALA A 996 20.51 14.41 24.71
C ALA A 996 19.05 14.20 24.23
N PRO A 997 18.23 13.41 24.94
CA PRO A 997 16.90 13.11 24.42
C PRO A 997 16.00 14.34 24.58
N ASN A 998 15.20 14.62 23.56
CA ASN A 998 14.31 15.77 23.53
C ASN A 998 13.17 15.62 24.56
N ASP A 999 13.01 16.58 25.48
CA ASP A 999 12.07 16.47 26.60
C ASP A 999 10.60 16.48 26.17
N ILE A 1000 10.25 17.22 25.12
CA ILE A 1000 8.91 17.19 24.54
C ILE A 1000 8.64 15.81 23.96
N ALA A 1001 9.57 15.26 23.16
CA ALA A 1001 9.42 13.91 22.62
C ALA A 1001 9.31 12.85 23.73
N ARG A 1002 10.05 13.00 24.82
CA ARG A 1002 9.93 12.12 26.00
C ARG A 1002 8.55 12.20 26.65
N SER A 1003 8.00 13.41 26.78
CA SER A 1003 6.67 13.64 27.35
C SER A 1003 5.56 13.02 26.48
N ILE A 1004 5.57 13.30 25.18
CA ILE A 1004 4.59 12.75 24.22
C ILE A 1004 4.68 11.21 24.17
N LEU A 1005 5.89 10.64 24.11
CA LEU A 1005 6.07 9.19 24.15
C LEU A 1005 5.57 8.57 25.46
N ALA A 1006 5.82 9.22 26.60
CA ALA A 1006 5.32 8.75 27.90
C ALA A 1006 3.79 8.76 27.97
N HIS A 1007 3.14 9.79 27.41
CA HIS A 1007 1.68 9.83 27.29
C HIS A 1007 1.13 8.63 26.51
N HIS A 1008 1.83 8.19 25.46
CA HIS A 1008 1.47 7.00 24.69
C HIS A 1008 2.07 5.69 25.21
N GLY A 1009 2.53 5.64 26.46
CA GLY A 1009 2.94 4.41 27.14
C GLY A 1009 4.40 4.00 26.94
N TRP A 1010 5.28 4.88 26.46
CA TRP A 1010 6.69 4.55 26.23
C TRP A 1010 7.64 5.24 27.21
N ALA A 1011 8.57 4.48 27.77
CA ALA A 1011 9.69 4.98 28.56
C ALA A 1011 10.91 5.20 27.67
N ALA A 1012 11.34 6.45 27.52
CA ALA A 1012 12.56 6.80 26.78
C ALA A 1012 13.85 6.36 27.50
N THR A 1013 13.79 6.10 28.81
CA THR A 1013 14.94 5.69 29.62
C THR A 1013 14.55 4.62 30.64
N ARG A 1014 15.53 3.82 31.08
CA ARG A 1014 15.34 2.85 32.17
C ARG A 1014 14.92 3.51 33.49
N TRP A 1015 15.36 4.74 33.73
CA TRP A 1015 14.94 5.50 34.91
C TRP A 1015 13.45 5.84 34.85
N MET A 1016 12.92 6.32 33.71
CA MET A 1016 11.48 6.53 33.53
C MET A 1016 10.68 5.24 33.74
N LYS A 1017 11.18 4.11 33.20
CA LYS A 1017 10.58 2.79 33.44
C LYS A 1017 10.61 2.38 34.91
N SER A 1018 11.65 2.72 35.67
CA SER A 1018 11.71 2.43 37.11
C SER A 1018 10.78 3.31 37.94
N GLN A 1019 10.51 4.55 37.49
CA GLN A 1019 9.57 5.46 38.15
C GLN A 1019 8.12 5.09 37.82
N ASN A 1020 7.88 4.60 36.61
CA ASN A 1020 6.57 4.12 36.18
C ASN A 1020 6.72 2.77 35.47
N SER A 1021 6.48 1.70 36.23
CA SER A 1021 6.56 0.32 35.75
C SER A 1021 5.54 0.00 34.65
N ARG A 1022 4.56 0.88 34.37
CA ARG A 1022 3.55 0.71 33.31
C ARG A 1022 4.04 1.06 31.90
N LEU A 1023 5.09 1.88 31.79
CA LEU A 1023 5.62 2.29 30.48
C LEU A 1023 6.41 1.15 29.82
N VAL A 1024 6.43 1.03 28.50
CA VAL A 1024 7.29 0.07 27.77
C VAL A 1024 8.60 0.75 27.39
N LEU A 1025 9.75 0.12 27.69
CA LEU A 1025 11.05 0.71 27.37
C LEU A 1025 11.25 0.77 25.84
N VAL A 1026 11.61 1.94 25.31
CA VAL A 1026 11.98 2.10 23.90
C VAL A 1026 13.18 1.21 23.55
N PRO A 1027 13.18 0.51 22.39
CA PRO A 1027 14.32 -0.29 21.95
C PRO A 1027 15.64 0.49 21.91
N ASP A 1028 16.73 -0.15 22.35
CA ASP A 1028 18.06 0.46 22.45
C ASP A 1028 18.68 0.87 21.09
N ASP A 1029 18.13 0.37 19.98
CA ASP A 1029 18.52 0.69 18.60
C ASP A 1029 17.79 1.92 18.03
N ARG A 1030 17.18 2.75 18.90
CA ARG A 1030 16.40 3.93 18.50
C ARG A 1030 16.77 5.19 19.28
N ASP A 1031 16.65 6.34 18.60
CA ASP A 1031 16.79 7.67 19.20
C ASP A 1031 15.43 8.35 19.35
N VAL A 1032 15.15 8.87 20.55
CA VAL A 1032 13.94 9.66 20.85
C VAL A 1032 14.14 11.11 20.42
N ALA A 1033 13.40 11.54 19.40
CA ALA A 1033 13.50 12.88 18.84
C ALA A 1033 12.21 13.34 18.18
N ILE A 1034 12.07 14.65 18.00
CA ILE A 1034 11.02 15.26 17.17
C ILE A 1034 11.48 15.29 15.72
N ARG A 1035 10.59 14.98 14.79
CA ARG A 1035 10.75 15.20 13.34
C ARG A 1035 9.47 15.79 12.78
N LYS A 1036 9.55 16.42 11.60
CA LYS A 1036 8.34 16.81 10.85
C LYS A 1036 7.54 15.58 10.44
N ILE A 1037 6.22 15.72 10.39
CA ILE A 1037 5.35 14.70 9.80
C ILE A 1037 5.58 14.73 8.28
N ASN A 1038 5.66 13.55 7.64
CA ASN A 1038 5.86 13.50 6.20
C ASN A 1038 4.68 14.16 5.48
N GLY A 1039 4.95 15.05 4.52
CA GLY A 1039 3.92 15.79 3.78
C GLY A 1039 3.24 16.94 4.56
N ILE A 1040 3.65 17.22 5.80
CA ILE A 1040 3.15 18.36 6.59
C ILE A 1040 4.30 19.29 6.92
N ASP A 1041 4.19 20.56 6.51
CA ASP A 1041 5.12 21.60 6.92
C ASP A 1041 4.77 22.08 8.34
N PRO A 1042 5.72 22.07 9.30
CA PRO A 1042 5.47 22.57 10.65
C PRO A 1042 5.05 24.05 10.72
N THR A 1043 5.31 24.85 9.68
CA THR A 1043 4.90 26.25 9.61
C THR A 1043 3.43 26.45 9.22
N TRP A 1044 2.77 25.40 8.73
CA TRP A 1044 1.35 25.48 8.40
C TRP A 1044 0.48 25.62 9.64
N SER A 1045 -0.59 26.40 9.51
CA SER A 1045 -1.67 26.45 10.50
C SER A 1045 -2.71 25.39 10.12
N LEU A 1046 -3.05 24.51 11.06
CA LEU A 1046 -4.01 23.43 10.84
C LEU A 1046 -5.15 23.49 11.85
N VAL A 1047 -6.36 23.19 11.40
CA VAL A 1047 -7.51 22.92 12.28
C VAL A 1047 -7.70 21.42 12.39
N ILE A 1048 -7.80 20.90 13.61
CA ILE A 1048 -8.16 19.50 13.89
C ILE A 1048 -9.68 19.44 14.03
N CYS A 1049 -10.34 18.55 13.27
CA CYS A 1049 -11.79 18.38 13.31
C CYS A 1049 -12.14 16.88 13.17
N ASN A 1050 -12.32 16.24 14.33
CA ASN A 1050 -12.60 14.80 14.43
C ASN A 1050 -14.11 14.48 14.47
N ASP A 1051 -14.97 15.48 14.42
CA ASP A 1051 -16.43 15.31 14.38
C ASP A 1051 -16.90 14.65 13.06
N ASP A 1052 -18.14 14.15 13.04
CA ASP A 1052 -18.74 13.67 11.80
C ASP A 1052 -19.10 14.86 10.89
N LEU A 1053 -18.46 14.94 9.72
CA LEU A 1053 -18.64 16.05 8.78
C LEU A 1053 -20.06 16.11 8.20
N ARG A 1054 -20.85 15.02 8.29
CA ARG A 1054 -22.23 14.95 7.78
C ARG A 1054 -23.25 15.52 8.76
N THR A 1055 -22.94 15.49 10.05
CA THR A 1055 -23.82 15.99 11.11
C THR A 1055 -23.27 17.24 11.79
N LEU A 1056 -22.03 17.65 11.45
CA LEU A 1056 -21.44 18.90 11.91
C LEU A 1056 -22.34 20.07 11.51
N ASP A 1057 -22.43 21.07 12.39
CA ASP A 1057 -23.18 22.29 12.09
C ASP A 1057 -22.72 22.88 10.74
N PRO A 1058 -23.64 23.13 9.78
CA PRO A 1058 -23.26 23.60 8.46
C PRO A 1058 -22.48 24.92 8.48
N SER A 1059 -22.70 25.80 9.48
CA SER A 1059 -21.95 27.05 9.60
C SER A 1059 -20.52 26.81 10.07
N ALA A 1060 -20.30 25.83 10.96
CA ALA A 1060 -18.97 25.41 11.37
C ALA A 1060 -18.18 24.78 10.22
N LEU A 1061 -18.81 23.90 9.43
CA LEU A 1061 -18.17 23.30 8.25
C LEU A 1061 -17.84 24.36 7.20
N ALA A 1062 -18.76 25.28 6.94
CA ALA A 1062 -18.54 26.42 6.04
C ALA A 1062 -17.38 27.31 6.51
N ALA A 1063 -17.23 27.52 7.83
CA ALA A 1063 -16.13 28.30 8.40
C ALA A 1063 -14.77 27.63 8.16
N ILE A 1064 -14.67 26.30 8.30
CA ILE A 1064 -13.45 25.54 7.98
C ILE A 1064 -13.10 25.69 6.48
N ILE A 1065 -14.09 25.50 5.60
CA ILE A 1065 -13.90 25.61 4.14
C ILE A 1065 -13.46 27.03 3.76
N ALA A 1066 -14.10 28.06 4.34
CA ALA A 1066 -13.74 29.45 4.09
C ALA A 1066 -12.32 29.77 4.59
N ALA A 1067 -11.83 29.08 5.61
CA ALA A 1067 -10.51 29.27 6.22
C ALA A 1067 -9.36 28.56 5.48
N LEU A 1068 -9.64 27.66 4.54
CA LEU A 1068 -8.62 26.87 3.82
C LEU A 1068 -7.50 27.73 3.23
N ASP A 1069 -6.26 27.27 3.40
CA ASP A 1069 -5.08 27.89 2.81
C ASP A 1069 -4.78 27.28 1.44
N LEU A 1070 -5.49 27.79 0.43
CA LEU A 1070 -5.31 27.36 -0.94
C LEU A 1070 -3.87 27.62 -1.45
N ASP A 1071 -3.07 28.51 -0.85
CA ASP A 1071 -1.69 28.77 -1.30
C ASP A 1071 -0.79 27.60 -0.89
N ALA A 1072 -0.96 27.12 0.35
CA ALA A 1072 -0.31 25.90 0.82
C ALA A 1072 -0.69 24.69 -0.05
N TYR A 1073 -1.97 24.50 -0.38
CA TYR A 1073 -2.39 23.41 -1.28
C TYR A 1073 -1.83 23.58 -2.71
N THR A 1074 -1.73 24.82 -3.21
CA THR A 1074 -1.12 25.10 -4.52
C THR A 1074 0.36 24.73 -4.52
N GLN A 1075 1.08 25.02 -3.43
CA GLN A 1075 2.47 24.58 -3.25
C GLN A 1075 2.58 23.05 -3.22
N MET A 1076 1.71 22.34 -2.49
CA MET A 1076 1.71 20.87 -2.48
C MET A 1076 1.50 20.29 -3.89
N LEU A 1077 0.58 20.87 -4.66
CA LEU A 1077 0.33 20.50 -6.05
C LEU A 1077 1.56 20.78 -6.93
N ALA A 1078 2.16 21.97 -6.80
CA ALA A 1078 3.35 22.37 -7.53
C ALA A 1078 4.53 21.43 -7.27
N GLU A 1079 4.76 21.07 -6.00
CA GLU A 1079 5.79 20.11 -5.61
C GLU A 1079 5.51 18.71 -6.17
N THR A 1080 4.24 18.28 -6.14
CA THR A 1080 3.83 16.98 -6.67
C THR A 1080 4.06 16.90 -8.18
N PHE A 1081 3.69 17.92 -8.94
CA PHE A 1081 3.95 18.00 -10.38
C PHE A 1081 5.45 18.08 -10.67
N THR A 1082 6.15 19.06 -10.07
CA THR A 1082 7.57 19.35 -10.37
C THR A 1082 8.49 18.19 -10.03
N LYS A 1083 8.27 17.51 -8.89
CA LYS A 1083 9.14 16.41 -8.44
C LYS A 1083 8.81 15.08 -9.10
N ASN A 1084 7.56 14.88 -9.54
CA ASN A 1084 7.11 13.56 -9.99
C ASN A 1084 6.67 13.48 -11.45
N TRP A 1085 6.15 14.53 -12.06
CA TRP A 1085 5.49 14.48 -13.37
C TRP A 1085 6.10 15.42 -14.43
N MET A 1086 6.82 16.47 -14.02
CA MET A 1086 7.47 17.39 -14.94
C MET A 1086 8.71 16.76 -15.60
N ASN A 1087 8.85 16.94 -16.91
CA ASN A 1087 10.03 16.53 -17.68
C ASN A 1087 11.15 17.58 -17.56
N THR A 1088 12.43 17.17 -17.65
CA THR A 1088 13.59 18.03 -17.34
C THR A 1088 14.51 18.38 -18.51
#